data_AF-A0A3B0RYQ4-F1
#
_entry.id   AF-A0A3B0RYQ4-F1
#
_cell.length_a   1.000
_cell.length_b   1.000
_cell.length_c   1.000
_cell.angle_alpha   90.00
_cell.angle_beta   90.00
_cell.angle_gamma   90.00
#
_symmetry.space_group_name_H-M   'P 1'
#
loop_
_entity.id
_entity.type
_entity.pdbx_description
1 polymer ?
#
loop_
_entity_poly.entity_id
_entity_poly.type
_entity_poly.pdbx_seq_one_letter_code
_entity_poly.pdbx_strand_id
1 'polypeptide(L)'
;MMQRTSLMLLTLALVAAACTSTSDQPPAPETTTSRVDARDTSTPTSTAAPGDTTTTTIAGLIITEAESVDPSGTDALLQQDRDANDGTLSLEMSLDLFASIYGPLPGVTSTITELRPGDGSLAIRSVLANWDELDLATQDAVSSALAPGQRAETIALAGEVTAIRAQSDTSLGAATEAAEVARIVIEEQLGRPLGVPLTISVFDSPIGGDNVLADATPMRSGVATGSGAVDGCSIRVFPPSEGTLLETTMSHEVYHCYQFTSLPNISQVLRSQDWIIEGQAQWVGAEVGGVGATTEWWFHRWITSPATSLFTLDYAAVGFYWVLETAGIDLWQAMPKMIGQRNRAAVETTGADPEDIWQLALTSMIRKGVSPQLDLPADWDFTPVDVPWIGMRARIDVSPTSPFEQSRPHTAFSRTGTLEASLEGDVVRIQTDGAVGAFAFEGGGPTTTTNGAYDQEFCLNEDGTGCTCQAAGPLPKGTDTVAIGLAIVDPATTSLRITTRDVTPDDQLGFSDGEWEGTFFSPGIGITIESVTALKEQGDSRFTLSVRDGVVTGTFTAVDNIEAEVPPDGTGMPGGSGQLRTVTEGILAGSPCNPSFAARSISSVGTVTVAGMAVPLVFDNTYTNDPVPSDWVFNEAGPDKVEGRIINTVFPTLEASFPVEFTSDVDLGFIAFRISP
;
A
#
# COMPACT_ATOMS: atom_id res chain seq x y z
N MET A 1 11.96 -1.06 43.73
CA MET A 1 13.09 -0.79 44.65
C MET A 1 13.57 -2.12 45.20
N MET A 2 14.87 -2.41 45.11
CA MET A 2 15.57 -3.67 45.46
C MET A 2 15.22 -4.88 44.57
N GLN A 3 16.14 -5.69 44.08
CA GLN A 3 17.58 -5.61 43.83
C GLN A 3 17.87 -6.79 42.88
N ARG A 4 18.42 -6.52 41.69
CA ARG A 4 18.79 -7.52 40.68
C ARG A 4 20.15 -8.13 41.04
N THR A 5 20.29 -9.44 40.89
CA THR A 5 21.55 -10.22 40.90
C THR A 5 21.39 -11.24 39.77
N SER A 6 21.99 -11.03 38.59
CA SER A 6 23.36 -11.39 38.18
C SER A 6 23.40 -12.72 37.45
N LEU A 7 23.58 -12.72 36.12
CA LEU A 7 24.62 -13.51 35.41
C LEU A 7 24.66 -13.19 33.90
N MET A 8 25.63 -12.39 33.47
CA MET A 8 26.46 -12.58 32.25
C MET A 8 27.25 -11.30 31.97
N LEU A 9 28.55 -11.32 32.27
CA LEU A 9 29.51 -10.31 31.83
C LEU A 9 30.92 -10.91 31.84
N LEU A 10 31.48 -11.13 30.66
CA LEU A 10 32.91 -11.23 30.33
C LEU A 10 32.97 -11.33 28.79
N THR A 11 33.69 -10.54 27.98
CA THR A 11 34.68 -9.48 28.21
C THR A 11 34.86 -8.73 26.89
N LEU A 12 35.01 -7.40 26.92
CA LEU A 12 35.54 -6.59 25.81
C LEU A 12 36.59 -5.63 26.40
N ALA A 13 37.73 -5.43 25.71
CA ALA A 13 38.77 -4.37 25.81
C ALA A 13 40.21 -4.95 25.83
N LEU A 14 41.25 -4.49 25.11
CA LEU A 14 41.46 -3.34 24.20
C LEU A 14 42.90 -3.41 23.57
N VAL A 15 43.10 -2.73 22.42
CA VAL A 15 44.32 -2.09 21.83
C VAL A 15 45.35 -2.87 20.96
N ALA A 16 45.29 -2.52 19.67
CA ALA A 16 46.33 -2.19 18.65
C ALA A 16 47.81 -2.58 18.80
N ALA A 17 48.37 -3.21 17.74
CA ALA A 17 49.42 -2.64 16.86
C ALA A 17 49.86 -3.60 15.72
N ALA A 18 49.67 -3.14 14.47
CA ALA A 18 50.53 -3.20 13.26
C ALA A 18 51.21 -4.49 12.73
N CYS A 19 51.08 -4.62 11.39
CA CYS A 19 52.01 -5.14 10.36
C CYS A 19 51.81 -6.55 9.76
N THR A 20 51.42 -6.52 8.47
CA THR A 20 51.87 -7.34 7.33
C THR A 20 51.67 -8.86 7.34
N SER A 21 50.79 -9.36 6.46
CA SER A 21 51.16 -10.39 5.47
C SER A 21 50.09 -10.54 4.38
N THR A 22 50.57 -10.49 3.14
CA THR A 22 49.94 -10.95 1.90
C THR A 22 49.50 -12.42 1.96
N SER A 23 48.35 -12.76 1.36
CA SER A 23 48.01 -14.14 0.98
C SER A 23 46.93 -14.15 -0.10
N ASP A 24 47.41 -14.43 -1.32
CA ASP A 24 46.77 -15.11 -2.45
C ASP A 24 45.29 -15.53 -2.32
N GLN A 25 44.47 -15.01 -3.24
CA GLN A 25 43.14 -15.51 -3.56
C GLN A 25 43.18 -16.10 -4.99
N PRO A 26 42.72 -17.35 -5.19
CA PRO A 26 42.68 -17.98 -6.52
C PRO A 26 41.52 -17.43 -7.37
N PRO A 27 41.63 -17.44 -8.72
CA PRO A 27 40.61 -16.90 -9.60
C PRO A 27 39.36 -17.79 -9.68
N ALA A 28 38.21 -17.13 -9.82
CA ALA A 28 36.90 -17.73 -10.07
C ALA A 28 36.86 -18.46 -11.44
N PRO A 29 36.05 -19.52 -11.58
CA PRO A 29 35.93 -20.26 -12.83
C PRO A 29 35.02 -19.52 -13.83
N GLU A 30 35.48 -19.46 -15.08
CA GLU A 30 34.73 -19.00 -16.25
C GLU A 30 33.53 -19.90 -16.55
N THR A 31 32.31 -19.36 -16.50
CA THR A 31 31.11 -20.00 -17.07
C THR A 31 31.00 -19.70 -18.56
N THR A 32 31.08 -20.76 -19.35
CA THR A 32 30.91 -20.79 -20.80
C THR A 32 29.42 -20.72 -21.15
N THR A 33 29.03 -19.74 -21.97
CA THR A 33 27.68 -19.64 -22.54
C THR A 33 27.55 -20.57 -23.74
N SER A 34 26.63 -21.54 -23.65
CA SER A 34 26.22 -22.39 -24.78
C SER A 34 25.03 -21.75 -25.49
N ARG A 35 25.20 -21.54 -26.79
CA ARG A 35 24.24 -20.98 -27.74
C ARG A 35 23.31 -22.09 -28.23
N VAL A 36 22.00 -21.94 -28.01
CA VAL A 36 20.97 -22.86 -28.55
C VAL A 36 20.34 -22.23 -29.79
N ASP A 37 20.37 -22.98 -30.88
CA ASP A 37 19.81 -22.64 -32.18
C ASP A 37 18.27 -22.70 -32.20
N ALA A 38 17.69 -21.77 -32.95
CA ALA A 38 16.25 -21.63 -33.19
C ALA A 38 15.71 -22.60 -34.26
N ARG A 39 14.53 -23.17 -33.98
CA ARG A 39 13.57 -23.86 -34.88
C ARG A 39 12.25 -23.95 -34.09
N ASP A 40 11.05 -23.89 -34.62
CA ASP A 40 10.48 -23.78 -35.96
C ASP A 40 9.01 -23.35 -35.72
N THR A 41 8.48 -22.44 -36.52
CA THR A 41 7.12 -21.89 -36.37
C THR A 41 6.11 -22.74 -37.14
N SER A 42 5.04 -23.19 -36.49
CA SER A 42 3.83 -23.63 -37.19
C SER A 42 2.58 -23.12 -36.49
N THR A 43 1.77 -22.38 -37.24
CA THR A 43 0.48 -21.80 -36.87
C THR A 43 -0.65 -22.68 -37.41
N PRO A 44 -1.73 -22.96 -36.66
CA PRO A 44 -2.97 -23.40 -37.24
C PRO A 44 -4.04 -22.30 -37.22
N THR A 45 -4.60 -22.04 -38.39
CA THR A 45 -5.76 -21.19 -38.63
C THR A 45 -7.05 -21.91 -38.20
N SER A 46 -7.90 -21.27 -37.39
CA SER A 46 -9.27 -21.73 -37.13
C SER A 46 -10.25 -20.57 -37.37
N THR A 47 -11.35 -20.89 -38.03
CA THR A 47 -12.39 -19.95 -38.50
C THR A 47 -13.68 -20.31 -37.78
N ALA A 48 -14.32 -19.37 -37.06
CA ALA A 48 -15.70 -19.53 -36.58
C ALA A 48 -16.40 -18.16 -36.47
N ALA A 49 -17.71 -18.18 -36.78
CA ALA A 49 -18.60 -17.06 -37.06
C ALA A 49 -19.26 -16.45 -35.78
N PRO A 50 -19.93 -15.28 -35.88
CA PRO A 50 -20.16 -14.39 -34.74
C PRO A 50 -21.52 -14.59 -34.05
N GLY A 51 -21.52 -14.35 -32.72
CA GLY A 51 -22.70 -14.07 -31.90
C GLY A 51 -22.32 -13.02 -30.85
N ASP A 52 -23.02 -11.88 -30.88
CA ASP A 52 -22.71 -10.64 -30.16
C ASP A 52 -22.68 -10.74 -28.64
N THR A 53 -21.56 -10.34 -28.04
CA THR A 53 -21.50 -9.55 -26.80
C THR A 53 -20.23 -8.70 -26.90
N THR A 54 -20.36 -7.37 -26.89
CA THR A 54 -19.25 -6.45 -27.13
C THR A 54 -18.36 -6.36 -25.88
N THR A 55 -17.54 -7.37 -25.67
CA THR A 55 -16.32 -7.26 -24.86
C THR A 55 -15.28 -6.58 -25.75
N THR A 56 -14.83 -5.38 -25.38
CA THR A 56 -13.68 -4.76 -26.04
C THR A 56 -12.45 -5.58 -25.70
N THR A 57 -12.12 -6.56 -26.53
CA THR A 57 -10.87 -7.30 -26.46
C THR A 57 -9.76 -6.33 -26.87
N ILE A 58 -9.00 -5.82 -25.91
CA ILE A 58 -7.76 -5.08 -26.20
C ILE A 58 -6.81 -6.08 -26.86
N ALA A 59 -6.68 -5.99 -28.18
CA ALA A 59 -5.75 -6.79 -28.97
C ALA A 59 -4.33 -6.28 -28.69
N GLY A 60 -3.61 -6.94 -27.78
CA GLY A 60 -2.20 -6.60 -27.52
C GLY A 60 -1.70 -6.89 -26.11
N LEU A 61 -2.60 -7.12 -25.14
CA LEU A 61 -2.19 -7.48 -23.79
C LEU A 61 -1.71 -8.95 -23.76
N ILE A 62 -0.44 -9.18 -24.09
CA ILE A 62 0.24 -10.39 -23.66
C ILE A 62 0.52 -10.19 -22.16
N ILE A 63 -0.49 -10.44 -21.33
CA ILE A 63 -0.17 -10.88 -19.97
C ILE A 63 0.57 -12.19 -20.22
N THR A 64 1.90 -12.19 -20.20
CA THR A 64 2.61 -13.39 -19.81
C THR A 64 2.12 -13.63 -18.40
N GLU A 65 1.04 -14.39 -18.25
CA GLU A 65 0.61 -14.92 -16.97
C GLU A 65 1.86 -15.58 -16.42
N ALA A 66 2.52 -14.91 -15.47
CA ALA A 66 3.59 -15.51 -14.70
C ALA A 66 3.03 -16.86 -14.27
N GLU A 67 3.67 -17.96 -14.71
CA GLU A 67 3.14 -19.34 -14.65
C GLU A 67 1.97 -19.39 -13.70
N SER A 68 0.76 -19.15 -14.22
CA SER A 68 -0.40 -19.03 -13.35
C SER A 68 -0.41 -20.36 -12.64
N VAL A 69 -0.20 -20.35 -11.31
CA VAL A 69 -0.35 -21.55 -10.51
C VAL A 69 -1.73 -22.05 -10.92
N ASP A 70 -1.76 -23.13 -11.69
CA ASP A 70 -2.99 -23.55 -12.35
C ASP A 70 -4.02 -23.67 -11.24
N PRO A 71 -5.09 -22.85 -11.24
CA PRO A 71 -6.07 -22.92 -10.19
C PRO A 71 -6.80 -24.27 -10.25
N SER A 72 -6.49 -25.17 -11.19
CA SER A 72 -6.95 -26.55 -11.08
C SER A 72 -6.47 -27.23 -9.79
N GLY A 73 -7.27 -28.18 -9.32
CA GLY A 73 -6.97 -28.97 -8.13
C GLY A 73 -7.58 -28.44 -6.83
N THR A 74 -7.09 -28.98 -5.73
CA THR A 74 -7.66 -28.80 -4.37
C THR A 74 -7.66 -27.35 -3.93
N ASP A 75 -6.65 -26.58 -4.33
CA ASP A 75 -6.47 -25.20 -3.91
C ASP A 75 -7.62 -24.29 -4.34
N ALA A 76 -8.01 -24.29 -5.62
CA ALA A 76 -9.14 -23.46 -6.03
C ALA A 76 -10.48 -24.05 -5.61
N LEU A 77 -10.59 -25.37 -5.42
CA LEU A 77 -11.80 -25.97 -4.87
C LEU A 77 -12.07 -25.44 -3.45
N LEU A 78 -11.05 -25.48 -2.58
CA LEU A 78 -11.15 -24.94 -1.22
C LEU A 78 -11.35 -23.42 -1.23
N GLN A 79 -10.66 -22.70 -2.10
CA GLN A 79 -10.81 -21.25 -2.22
C GLN A 79 -12.23 -20.86 -2.65
N GLN A 80 -12.74 -21.50 -3.71
CA GLN A 80 -14.09 -21.27 -4.23
C GLN A 80 -15.15 -21.55 -3.16
N ASP A 81 -14.97 -22.62 -2.38
CA ASP A 81 -15.88 -22.94 -1.28
C ASP A 81 -15.83 -21.87 -0.18
N ARG A 82 -14.65 -21.39 0.22
CA ARG A 82 -14.53 -20.28 1.19
C ARG A 82 -15.14 -18.98 0.69
N ASP A 83 -14.95 -18.65 -0.58
CA ASP A 83 -15.57 -17.48 -1.21
C ASP A 83 -17.10 -17.57 -1.13
N ALA A 84 -17.66 -18.77 -1.29
CA ALA A 84 -19.10 -19.02 -1.18
C ALA A 84 -19.63 -19.06 0.26
N ASN A 85 -18.75 -19.30 1.25
CA ASN A 85 -19.12 -19.57 2.64
C ASN A 85 -18.46 -18.60 3.65
N ASP A 86 -18.29 -17.32 3.25
CA ASP A 86 -17.82 -16.22 4.11
C ASP A 86 -16.52 -16.57 4.86
N GLY A 87 -15.55 -17.12 4.12
CA GLY A 87 -14.21 -17.42 4.61
C GLY A 87 -14.06 -18.71 5.41
N THR A 88 -15.08 -19.57 5.39
CA THR A 88 -15.07 -20.88 6.06
C THR A 88 -15.39 -21.99 5.06
N LEU A 89 -15.06 -23.25 5.35
CA LEU A 89 -15.47 -24.37 4.51
C LEU A 89 -16.92 -24.80 4.81
N SER A 90 -17.68 -25.12 3.76
CA SER A 90 -18.98 -25.76 3.86
C SER A 90 -18.85 -27.15 4.52
N LEU A 91 -19.95 -27.68 5.07
CA LEU A 91 -19.95 -29.03 5.63
C LEU A 91 -19.53 -30.09 4.60
N GLU A 92 -19.99 -29.98 3.36
CA GLU A 92 -19.64 -30.90 2.27
C GLU A 92 -18.13 -30.90 2.00
N MET A 93 -17.54 -29.71 1.80
CA MET A 93 -16.11 -29.56 1.57
C MET A 93 -15.27 -29.95 2.79
N SER A 94 -15.77 -29.68 4.01
CA SER A 94 -15.13 -30.10 5.27
C SER A 94 -15.01 -31.63 5.35
N LEU A 95 -16.09 -32.34 5.03
CA LEU A 95 -16.12 -33.80 5.04
C LEU A 95 -15.26 -34.41 3.93
N ASP A 96 -15.27 -33.81 2.74
CA ASP A 96 -14.42 -34.21 1.60
C ASP A 96 -12.94 -34.09 1.96
N LEU A 97 -12.51 -32.91 2.43
CA LEU A 97 -11.14 -32.64 2.86
C LEU A 97 -10.71 -33.57 4.01
N PHE A 98 -11.55 -33.76 5.02
CA PHE A 98 -11.26 -34.71 6.10
C PHE A 98 -11.10 -36.14 5.59
N ALA A 99 -12.00 -36.60 4.71
CA ALA A 99 -11.96 -37.95 4.17
C ALA A 99 -10.71 -38.19 3.30
N SER A 100 -10.25 -37.15 2.58
CA SER A 100 -9.03 -37.19 1.79
C SER A 100 -7.77 -37.41 2.63
N ILE A 101 -7.74 -36.93 3.88
CA ILE A 101 -6.56 -36.96 4.77
C ILE A 101 -6.62 -38.13 5.75
N TYR A 102 -7.78 -38.37 6.37
CA TYR A 102 -7.95 -39.31 7.48
C TYR A 102 -8.71 -40.58 7.09
N GLY A 103 -9.05 -40.73 5.80
CA GLY A 103 -9.71 -41.90 5.26
C GLY A 103 -11.23 -41.80 5.21
N PRO A 104 -11.90 -42.82 4.65
CA PRO A 104 -13.31 -42.73 4.27
C PRO A 104 -14.23 -42.52 5.47
N LEU A 105 -15.17 -41.57 5.34
CA LEU A 105 -16.28 -41.37 6.26
C LEU A 105 -17.57 -42.03 5.72
N PRO A 106 -18.52 -42.42 6.60
CA PRO A 106 -19.80 -42.97 6.17
C PRO A 106 -20.53 -42.06 5.17
N GLY A 107 -20.74 -42.55 3.95
CA GLY A 107 -21.49 -41.81 2.92
C GLY A 107 -20.70 -40.71 2.19
N VAL A 108 -19.42 -40.50 2.53
CA VAL A 108 -18.58 -39.48 1.90
C VAL A 108 -17.61 -40.14 0.92
N THR A 109 -17.54 -39.62 -0.30
CA THR A 109 -16.52 -40.00 -1.29
C THR A 109 -15.69 -38.76 -1.59
N SER A 110 -14.40 -38.81 -1.24
CA SER A 110 -13.49 -37.69 -1.44
C SER A 110 -13.33 -37.37 -2.93
N THR A 111 -13.51 -36.10 -3.31
CA THR A 111 -13.18 -35.58 -4.63
C THR A 111 -11.79 -34.95 -4.66
N ILE A 112 -11.24 -34.63 -3.50
CA ILE A 112 -9.88 -34.14 -3.33
C ILE A 112 -8.89 -35.28 -3.55
N THR A 113 -8.00 -35.10 -4.54
CA THR A 113 -6.97 -36.09 -4.92
C THR A 113 -5.55 -35.62 -4.65
N GLU A 114 -5.35 -34.32 -4.41
CA GLU A 114 -4.04 -33.71 -4.18
C GLU A 114 -4.08 -32.93 -2.87
N LEU A 115 -3.37 -33.39 -1.85
CA LEU A 115 -3.33 -32.71 -0.56
C LEU A 115 -2.29 -31.58 -0.56
N ARG A 116 -2.59 -30.46 0.09
CA ARG A 116 -1.62 -29.38 0.27
C ARG A 116 -0.85 -29.58 1.59
N PRO A 117 0.39 -29.09 1.67
CA PRO A 117 1.13 -29.09 2.94
C PRO A 117 0.34 -28.40 4.06
N GLY A 118 0.10 -29.09 5.17
CA GLY A 118 -0.53 -28.50 6.36
C GLY A 118 -2.06 -28.62 6.45
N ASP A 119 -2.77 -29.17 5.45
CA ASP A 119 -4.24 -29.24 5.44
C ASP A 119 -4.88 -30.06 6.60
N GLY A 120 -4.09 -30.75 7.43
CA GLY A 120 -4.58 -31.57 8.55
C GLY A 120 -5.39 -30.79 9.58
N SER A 121 -4.83 -29.69 10.11
CA SER A 121 -5.52 -28.84 11.08
C SER A 121 -6.75 -28.16 10.49
N LEU A 122 -6.69 -27.74 9.21
CA LEU A 122 -7.84 -27.21 8.47
C LEU A 122 -8.97 -28.24 8.32
N ALA A 123 -8.67 -29.50 7.96
CA ALA A 123 -9.64 -30.60 7.89
C ALA A 123 -10.33 -30.86 9.22
N ILE A 124 -9.56 -30.99 10.30
CA ILE A 124 -10.12 -31.27 11.63
C ILE A 124 -11.01 -30.13 12.07
N ARG A 125 -10.51 -28.89 11.99
CA ARG A 125 -11.24 -27.71 12.46
C ARG A 125 -12.55 -27.55 11.70
N SER A 126 -12.53 -27.65 10.39
CA SER A 126 -13.72 -27.44 9.55
C SER A 126 -14.81 -28.50 9.81
N VAL A 127 -14.44 -29.77 9.99
CA VAL A 127 -15.40 -30.82 10.41
C VAL A 127 -15.92 -30.59 11.82
N LEU A 128 -15.06 -30.26 12.78
CA LEU A 128 -15.48 -30.01 14.17
C LEU A 128 -16.31 -28.72 14.31
N ALA A 129 -16.13 -27.73 13.43
CA ALA A 129 -16.97 -26.53 13.37
C ALA A 129 -18.43 -26.84 13.04
N ASN A 130 -18.64 -27.93 12.27
CA ASN A 130 -19.94 -28.45 11.85
C ASN A 130 -20.39 -29.68 12.67
N TRP A 131 -19.78 -29.92 13.84
CA TRP A 131 -19.99 -31.16 14.61
C TRP A 131 -21.46 -31.50 14.89
N ASP A 132 -22.26 -30.49 15.23
CA ASP A 132 -23.67 -30.66 15.58
C ASP A 132 -24.56 -30.99 14.36
N GLU A 133 -24.04 -30.83 13.13
CA GLU A 133 -24.73 -31.17 11.88
C GLU A 133 -24.43 -32.60 11.41
N LEU A 134 -23.38 -33.23 11.97
CA LEU A 134 -22.99 -34.59 11.64
C LEU A 134 -23.96 -35.61 12.24
N ASP A 135 -24.25 -36.67 11.50
CA ASP A 135 -24.92 -37.83 12.09
C ASP A 135 -24.00 -38.60 13.04
N LEU A 136 -24.58 -39.42 13.92
CA LEU A 136 -23.81 -40.15 14.94
C LEU A 136 -22.75 -41.08 14.33
N ALA A 137 -23.04 -41.69 13.17
CA ALA A 137 -22.10 -42.60 12.52
C ALA A 137 -20.85 -41.84 12.02
N THR A 138 -21.06 -40.63 11.49
CA THR A 138 -19.99 -39.74 11.04
C THR A 138 -19.22 -39.17 12.22
N GLN A 139 -19.89 -38.76 13.30
CA GLN A 139 -19.24 -38.34 14.55
C GLN A 139 -18.37 -39.44 15.15
N ASP A 140 -18.84 -40.69 15.17
CA ASP A 140 -18.07 -41.84 15.65
C ASP A 140 -16.85 -42.10 14.74
N ALA A 141 -17.02 -42.02 13.41
CA ALA A 141 -15.94 -42.20 12.46
C ALA A 141 -14.86 -41.11 12.59
N VAL A 142 -15.26 -39.84 12.69
CA VAL A 142 -14.34 -38.71 12.92
C VAL A 142 -13.62 -38.88 14.27
N SER A 143 -14.36 -39.16 15.34
CA SER A 143 -13.76 -39.39 16.67
C SER A 143 -12.76 -40.53 16.67
N SER A 144 -13.06 -41.62 15.96
CA SER A 144 -12.17 -42.77 15.84
C SER A 144 -10.93 -42.45 15.00
N ALA A 145 -11.06 -41.63 13.95
CA ALA A 145 -9.95 -41.21 13.11
C ALA A 145 -9.02 -40.21 13.83
N LEU A 146 -9.54 -39.43 14.78
CA LEU A 146 -8.78 -38.47 15.60
C LEU A 146 -8.31 -39.04 16.94
N ALA A 147 -8.60 -40.30 17.23
CA ALA A 147 -8.15 -40.93 18.47
C ALA A 147 -6.61 -40.90 18.58
N PRO A 148 -6.05 -40.64 19.77
CA PRO A 148 -4.61 -40.69 19.98
C PRO A 148 -4.02 -42.05 19.55
N GLY A 149 -2.82 -42.00 18.97
CA GLY A 149 -2.14 -43.20 18.47
C GLY A 149 -1.68 -44.11 19.61
N GLN A 150 -1.26 -45.33 19.27
CA GLN A 150 -0.66 -46.24 20.26
C GLN A 150 0.70 -45.75 20.80
N ARG A 151 1.33 -44.77 20.13
CA ARG A 151 2.58 -44.10 20.55
C ARG A 151 2.28 -42.64 20.90
N ALA A 152 1.93 -42.39 22.17
CA ALA A 152 1.59 -41.06 22.67
C ALA A 152 2.31 -40.76 23.99
N GLU A 153 2.75 -39.51 24.16
CA GLU A 153 3.31 -38.95 25.39
C GLU A 153 2.48 -37.74 25.82
N THR A 154 2.21 -37.60 27.12
CA THR A 154 1.45 -36.46 27.65
C THR A 154 2.37 -35.53 28.44
N ILE A 155 2.40 -34.27 28.05
CA ILE A 155 3.06 -33.18 28.77
C ILE A 155 2.06 -32.64 29.81
N ALA A 156 2.37 -32.86 31.09
CA ALA A 156 1.54 -32.40 32.19
C ALA A 156 1.71 -30.90 32.45
N LEU A 157 0.62 -30.23 32.86
CA LEU A 157 0.64 -28.85 33.31
C LEU A 157 1.55 -28.72 34.55
N ALA A 158 2.52 -27.79 34.50
CA ALA A 158 3.43 -27.41 35.58
C ALA A 158 4.71 -28.25 35.80
N GLY A 159 5.41 -28.60 34.72
CA GLY A 159 6.86 -28.88 34.78
C GLY A 159 7.27 -30.23 35.38
N GLU A 160 6.33 -31.10 35.74
CA GLU A 160 6.59 -32.51 35.96
C GLU A 160 6.26 -33.29 34.69
N VAL A 161 7.22 -33.34 33.76
CA VAL A 161 7.17 -34.33 32.67
C VAL A 161 7.15 -35.70 33.33
N THR A 162 5.96 -36.32 33.36
CA THR A 162 5.82 -37.69 33.85
C THR A 162 6.29 -38.60 32.73
N ALA A 163 7.62 -38.70 32.57
CA ALA A 163 8.23 -39.54 31.55
C ALA A 163 7.80 -40.99 31.78
N ILE A 164 6.83 -41.47 31.00
CA ILE A 164 6.56 -42.90 30.89
C ILE A 164 7.75 -43.47 30.12
N ARG A 165 8.61 -44.20 30.84
CA ARG A 165 9.91 -44.69 30.40
C ARG A 165 9.85 -45.39 29.02
N ALA A 166 10.38 -44.67 28.03
CA ALA A 166 10.70 -44.94 26.63
C ALA A 166 10.79 -46.39 26.10
N GLN A 167 10.08 -46.64 25.00
CA GLN A 167 10.73 -47.20 23.80
C GLN A 167 11.45 -46.06 23.06
N SER A 168 12.56 -46.40 22.40
CA SER A 168 13.51 -45.51 21.72
C SER A 168 12.95 -44.85 20.45
N ASP A 169 11.81 -44.17 20.56
CA ASP A 169 11.25 -43.40 19.46
C ASP A 169 11.85 -41.99 19.49
N THR A 170 12.94 -41.82 18.74
CA THR A 170 13.66 -40.54 18.64
C THR A 170 12.77 -39.44 18.09
N SER A 171 11.79 -39.78 17.23
CA SER A 171 10.88 -38.81 16.63
C SER A 171 9.88 -38.28 17.66
N LEU A 172 9.34 -39.15 18.52
CA LEU A 172 8.47 -38.71 19.62
C LEU A 172 9.23 -37.81 20.60
N GLY A 173 10.45 -38.17 20.96
CA GLY A 173 11.28 -37.33 21.83
C GLY A 173 11.54 -35.94 21.24
N ALA A 174 11.91 -35.87 19.95
CA ALA A 174 12.14 -34.59 19.26
C ALA A 174 10.86 -33.75 19.16
N ALA A 175 9.72 -34.35 18.83
CA ALA A 175 8.44 -33.65 18.76
C ALA A 175 7.98 -33.12 20.13
N THR A 176 8.12 -33.93 21.19
CA THR A 176 7.82 -33.53 22.56
C THR A 176 8.72 -32.37 23.00
N GLU A 177 10.02 -32.42 22.70
CA GLU A 177 10.97 -31.33 23.02
C GLU A 177 10.61 -30.04 22.28
N ALA A 178 10.37 -30.09 20.96
CA ALA A 178 9.97 -28.94 20.17
C ALA A 178 8.65 -28.33 20.65
N ALA A 179 7.65 -29.16 20.98
CA ALA A 179 6.38 -28.70 21.53
C ALA A 179 6.55 -27.96 22.88
N GLU A 180 7.42 -28.48 23.75
CA GLU A 180 7.67 -27.88 25.05
C GLU A 180 8.40 -26.54 24.93
N VAL A 181 9.39 -26.45 24.03
CA VAL A 181 10.07 -25.19 23.70
C VAL A 181 9.07 -24.16 23.18
N ALA A 182 8.25 -24.55 22.18
CA ALA A 182 7.22 -23.67 21.63
C ALA A 182 6.22 -23.21 22.70
N ARG A 183 5.76 -24.13 23.55
CA ARG A 183 4.86 -23.82 24.67
C ARG A 183 5.47 -22.73 25.55
N ILE A 184 6.71 -22.89 26.01
CA ILE A 184 7.39 -21.93 26.88
C ILE A 184 7.46 -20.53 26.24
N VAL A 185 7.89 -20.46 24.98
CA VAL A 185 8.02 -19.18 24.26
C VAL A 185 6.65 -18.51 24.09
N ILE A 186 5.62 -19.27 23.68
CA ILE A 186 4.27 -18.74 23.50
C ILE A 186 3.66 -18.29 24.84
N GLU A 187 3.89 -18.99 25.95
CA GLU A 187 3.42 -18.56 27.29
C GLU A 187 4.03 -17.22 27.70
N GLU A 188 5.33 -17.04 27.44
CA GLU A 188 6.03 -15.79 27.72
C GLU A 188 5.43 -14.63 26.95
N GLN A 189 5.21 -14.82 25.64
CA GLN A 189 4.66 -13.78 24.76
C GLN A 189 3.19 -13.44 25.05
N LEU A 190 2.36 -14.46 25.29
CA LEU A 190 0.94 -14.24 25.62
C LEU A 190 0.71 -13.79 27.07
N GLY A 191 1.71 -13.94 27.94
CA GLY A 191 1.60 -13.63 29.37
C GLY A 191 0.62 -14.53 30.12
N ARG A 192 0.34 -15.73 29.61
CA ARG A 192 -0.55 -16.73 30.23
C ARG A 192 -0.10 -18.16 29.94
N PRO A 193 -0.31 -19.11 30.87
CA PRO A 193 -0.09 -20.53 30.58
C PRO A 193 -1.16 -21.09 29.63
N LEU A 194 -0.88 -22.22 28.98
CA LEU A 194 -1.84 -22.94 28.13
C LEU A 194 -3.12 -23.33 28.90
N GLY A 195 -2.97 -23.74 30.17
CA GLY A 195 -4.09 -24.04 31.05
C GLY A 195 -4.80 -25.38 30.80
N VAL A 196 -4.42 -26.13 29.76
CA VAL A 196 -4.84 -27.52 29.50
C VAL A 196 -3.63 -28.42 29.21
N PRO A 197 -3.67 -29.73 29.53
CA PRO A 197 -2.60 -30.66 29.17
C PRO A 197 -2.40 -30.77 27.66
N LEU A 198 -1.17 -30.99 27.25
CA LEU A 198 -0.77 -31.18 25.85
C LEU A 198 -0.35 -32.65 25.64
N THR A 199 -0.97 -33.36 24.71
CA THR A 199 -0.61 -34.75 24.36
C THR A 199 0.02 -34.76 22.98
N ILE A 200 1.23 -35.30 22.86
CA ILE A 200 1.95 -35.44 21.60
C ILE A 200 1.96 -36.90 21.19
N SER A 201 1.57 -37.19 19.95
CA SER A 201 1.61 -38.54 19.38
C SER A 201 2.36 -38.54 18.06
N VAL A 202 3.12 -39.60 17.76
CA VAL A 202 3.77 -39.78 16.47
C VAL A 202 3.14 -40.95 15.73
N PHE A 203 2.80 -40.72 14.47
CA PHE A 203 2.20 -41.71 13.58
C PHE A 203 3.11 -41.95 12.39
N ASP A 204 3.18 -43.18 11.88
CA ASP A 204 4.11 -43.51 10.79
C ASP A 204 3.76 -42.80 9.46
N SER A 205 2.48 -42.45 9.21
CA SER A 205 2.00 -41.64 8.05
C SER A 205 0.50 -41.29 8.22
N PRO A 206 -0.01 -40.20 7.62
CA PRO A 206 -1.46 -39.96 7.49
C PRO A 206 -2.08 -40.97 6.51
N ILE A 207 -3.40 -41.21 6.61
CA ILE A 207 -4.09 -42.15 5.69
C ILE A 207 -4.10 -41.60 4.25
N GLY A 208 -4.13 -40.27 4.09
CA GLY A 208 -4.18 -39.57 2.81
C GLY A 208 -2.84 -39.29 2.12
N GLY A 209 -1.70 -39.60 2.76
CA GLY A 209 -0.35 -39.43 2.19
C GLY A 209 0.52 -38.39 2.91
N ASP A 210 1.77 -38.26 2.46
CA ASP A 210 2.89 -37.65 3.20
C ASP A 210 2.89 -36.10 3.29
N ASN A 211 1.82 -35.43 2.85
CA ASN A 211 1.77 -33.96 2.80
C ASN A 211 1.25 -33.31 4.09
N VAL A 212 0.68 -34.08 5.03
CA VAL A 212 0.26 -33.55 6.34
C VAL A 212 1.37 -33.80 7.35
N LEU A 213 1.97 -32.72 7.86
CA LEU A 213 3.12 -32.79 8.77
C LEU A 213 2.69 -32.99 10.23
N ALA A 214 1.64 -32.31 10.66
CA ALA A 214 1.04 -32.47 11.97
C ALA A 214 -0.42 -31.99 11.97
N ASP A 215 -1.10 -32.24 13.07
CA ASP A 215 -2.39 -31.63 13.37
C ASP A 215 -2.65 -31.45 14.86
N ALA A 216 -3.46 -30.44 15.21
CA ALA A 216 -3.93 -30.17 16.57
C ALA A 216 -5.44 -30.42 16.71
N THR A 217 -5.84 -31.15 17.75
CA THR A 217 -7.23 -31.50 18.06
C THR A 217 -7.63 -31.02 19.46
N PRO A 218 -8.74 -30.27 19.61
CA PRO A 218 -9.27 -29.91 20.93
C PRO A 218 -9.92 -31.12 21.61
N MET A 219 -9.59 -31.35 22.88
CA MET A 219 -10.06 -32.51 23.63
C MET A 219 -10.98 -32.13 24.79
N ARG A 220 -11.99 -32.97 25.02
CA ARG A 220 -12.74 -33.06 26.29
C ARG A 220 -12.77 -34.50 26.76
N SER A 221 -12.30 -34.75 27.97
CA SER A 221 -12.32 -36.08 28.60
C SER A 221 -11.62 -37.14 27.74
N GLY A 222 -10.55 -36.74 27.04
CA GLY A 222 -9.76 -37.61 26.18
C GLY A 222 -10.37 -37.90 24.80
N VAL A 223 -11.43 -37.19 24.40
CA VAL A 223 -12.07 -37.34 23.08
C VAL A 223 -12.10 -35.99 22.37
N ALA A 224 -11.96 -35.99 21.04
CA ALA A 224 -12.11 -34.79 20.22
C ALA A 224 -13.47 -34.10 20.48
N THR A 225 -13.51 -32.77 20.52
CA THR A 225 -14.74 -32.04 20.84
C THR A 225 -14.97 -30.81 19.98
N GLY A 226 -16.18 -30.69 19.43
CA GLY A 226 -16.62 -29.52 18.65
C GLY A 226 -17.33 -28.42 19.45
N SER A 227 -17.63 -28.63 20.74
CA SER A 227 -18.45 -27.69 21.53
C SER A 227 -18.10 -27.70 23.02
N GLY A 228 -18.28 -26.56 23.72
CA GLY A 228 -18.01 -26.36 25.16
C GLY A 228 -16.54 -26.07 25.51
N ALA A 229 -16.18 -26.09 26.80
CA ALA A 229 -14.81 -25.86 27.26
C ALA A 229 -13.88 -27.07 27.03
N VAL A 230 -12.71 -26.84 26.46
CA VAL A 230 -11.66 -27.87 26.29
C VAL A 230 -10.99 -28.18 27.62
N ASP A 231 -10.60 -29.44 27.84
CA ASP A 231 -9.82 -29.88 29.01
C ASP A 231 -8.47 -30.53 28.63
N GLY A 232 -8.13 -30.52 27.34
CA GLY A 232 -6.87 -31.00 26.78
C GLY A 232 -6.68 -30.56 25.33
N CYS A 233 -5.46 -30.69 24.84
CA CYS A 233 -5.12 -30.57 23.43
C CYS A 233 -4.27 -31.79 23.02
N SER A 234 -4.54 -32.35 21.83
CA SER A 234 -3.75 -33.44 21.26
C SER A 234 -3.09 -32.95 19.98
N ILE A 235 -1.77 -33.12 19.85
CA ILE A 235 -1.03 -32.92 18.61
C ILE A 235 -0.56 -34.26 18.08
N ARG A 236 -0.80 -34.51 16.80
CA ARG A 236 -0.27 -35.68 16.08
C ARG A 236 0.76 -35.21 15.10
N VAL A 237 1.91 -35.88 15.06
CA VAL A 237 3.03 -35.57 14.17
C VAL A 237 3.25 -36.75 13.23
N PHE A 238 3.47 -36.45 11.95
CA PHE A 238 3.72 -37.42 10.90
C PHE A 238 5.14 -37.18 10.36
N PRO A 239 6.09 -38.12 10.57
CA PRO A 239 7.44 -38.05 10.02
C PRO A 239 7.42 -37.91 8.49
N PRO A 240 8.45 -37.32 7.86
CA PRO A 240 9.79 -37.08 8.39
C PRO A 240 10.08 -35.59 8.72
N SER A 241 9.21 -34.90 9.45
CA SER A 241 9.53 -33.55 9.92
C SER A 241 10.75 -33.58 10.86
N GLU A 242 11.86 -32.97 10.45
CA GLU A 242 13.10 -32.80 11.23
C GLU A 242 13.58 -31.34 11.18
N GLY A 243 14.43 -30.94 12.14
CA GLY A 243 15.05 -29.61 12.20
C GLY A 243 14.03 -28.46 12.26
N THR A 244 14.32 -27.37 11.56
CA THR A 244 13.45 -26.17 11.50
C THR A 244 12.03 -26.52 11.07
N LEU A 245 11.82 -27.47 10.15
CA LEU A 245 10.47 -27.86 9.74
C LEU A 245 9.66 -28.43 10.92
N LEU A 246 10.29 -29.26 11.76
CA LEU A 246 9.64 -29.76 12.98
C LEU A 246 9.37 -28.63 13.97
N GLU A 247 10.34 -27.74 14.19
CA GLU A 247 10.21 -26.62 15.14
C GLU A 247 9.09 -25.64 14.72
N THR A 248 9.05 -25.23 13.45
CA THR A 248 7.97 -24.41 12.86
C THR A 248 6.62 -25.11 12.98
N THR A 249 6.55 -26.39 12.59
CA THR A 249 5.30 -27.18 12.63
C THR A 249 4.79 -27.34 14.06
N MET A 250 5.65 -27.71 15.00
CA MET A 250 5.25 -27.84 16.40
C MET A 250 4.83 -26.51 17.01
N SER A 251 5.48 -25.41 16.65
CA SER A 251 5.09 -24.07 17.10
C SER A 251 3.72 -23.66 16.56
N HIS A 252 3.43 -23.98 15.28
CA HIS A 252 2.11 -23.83 14.66
C HIS A 252 1.04 -24.62 15.42
N GLU A 253 1.25 -25.92 15.61
CA GLU A 253 0.27 -26.79 16.27
C GLU A 253 0.06 -26.46 17.76
N VAL A 254 1.12 -26.08 18.48
CA VAL A 254 1.01 -25.63 19.87
C VAL A 254 0.20 -24.34 19.94
N TYR A 255 0.32 -23.43 18.97
CA TYR A 255 -0.48 -22.20 18.95
C TYR A 255 -1.97 -22.48 18.78
N HIS A 256 -2.36 -23.46 17.96
CA HIS A 256 -3.76 -23.90 17.90
C HIS A 256 -4.31 -24.31 19.26
N CYS A 257 -3.53 -24.96 20.12
CA CYS A 257 -3.96 -25.26 21.49
C CYS A 257 -4.26 -23.99 22.32
N TYR A 258 -3.51 -22.90 22.12
CA TYR A 258 -3.83 -21.61 22.75
C TYR A 258 -5.08 -20.96 22.17
N GLN A 259 -5.32 -21.11 20.87
CA GLN A 259 -6.55 -20.66 20.22
C GLN A 259 -7.75 -21.44 20.77
N PHE A 260 -7.64 -22.76 20.97
CA PHE A 260 -8.70 -23.59 21.54
C PHE A 260 -9.13 -23.18 22.95
N THR A 261 -8.20 -22.60 23.72
CA THR A 261 -8.45 -22.11 25.09
C THR A 261 -8.82 -20.62 25.15
N SER A 262 -8.85 -19.93 24.01
CA SER A 262 -9.09 -18.47 23.97
C SER A 262 -10.53 -18.07 24.31
N LEU A 263 -11.51 -18.95 24.05
CA LEU A 263 -12.93 -18.72 24.32
C LEU A 263 -13.53 -19.86 25.16
N PRO A 264 -14.53 -19.58 26.02
CA PRO A 264 -15.15 -20.61 26.88
C PRO A 264 -15.82 -21.76 26.13
N ASN A 265 -16.20 -21.56 24.87
CA ASN A 265 -16.82 -22.57 24.03
C ASN A 265 -16.03 -22.71 22.73
N ILE A 266 -15.40 -23.86 22.55
CA ILE A 266 -14.53 -24.16 21.40
C ILE A 266 -15.24 -23.97 20.05
N SER A 267 -16.56 -24.17 19.97
CA SER A 267 -17.31 -23.97 18.73
C SER A 267 -17.22 -22.54 18.19
N GLN A 268 -16.92 -21.54 19.03
CA GLN A 268 -16.70 -20.16 18.58
C GLN A 268 -15.33 -19.99 17.94
N VAL A 269 -14.31 -20.69 18.45
CA VAL A 269 -12.97 -20.73 17.87
C VAL A 269 -13.00 -21.48 16.54
N LEU A 270 -13.63 -22.67 16.52
CA LEU A 270 -13.70 -23.52 15.32
C LEU A 270 -14.42 -22.84 14.16
N ARG A 271 -15.43 -22.00 14.44
CA ARG A 271 -16.17 -21.19 13.45
C ARG A 271 -15.51 -19.85 13.11
N SER A 272 -14.35 -19.54 13.70
CA SER A 272 -13.56 -18.38 13.25
C SER A 272 -13.01 -18.66 11.86
N GLN A 273 -12.83 -17.60 11.07
CA GLN A 273 -12.38 -17.73 9.67
C GLN A 273 -10.96 -18.26 9.57
N ASP A 274 -10.68 -18.93 8.46
CA ASP A 274 -9.46 -19.72 8.26
C ASP A 274 -8.21 -18.84 8.27
N TRP A 275 -8.28 -17.64 7.68
CA TRP A 275 -7.20 -16.65 7.71
C TRP A 275 -6.85 -16.17 9.12
N ILE A 276 -7.78 -16.27 10.07
CA ILE A 276 -7.54 -16.00 11.49
C ILE A 276 -6.86 -17.21 12.12
N ILE A 277 -7.45 -18.40 11.99
CA ILE A 277 -6.96 -19.56 12.72
C ILE A 277 -5.64 -20.07 12.15
N GLU A 278 -5.60 -20.40 10.87
CA GLU A 278 -4.42 -20.94 10.19
C GLU A 278 -3.37 -19.85 9.93
N GLY A 279 -3.80 -18.65 9.55
CA GLY A 279 -2.87 -17.54 9.28
C GLY A 279 -2.08 -17.09 10.52
N GLN A 280 -2.73 -17.00 11.70
CA GLN A 280 -2.04 -16.69 12.95
C GLN A 280 -1.08 -17.81 13.35
N ALA A 281 -1.53 -19.06 13.29
CA ALA A 281 -0.70 -20.22 13.62
C ALA A 281 0.53 -20.32 12.71
N GLN A 282 0.36 -20.01 11.42
CA GLN A 282 1.46 -19.99 10.45
C GLN A 282 2.49 -18.91 10.76
N TRP A 283 2.05 -17.71 11.17
CA TRP A 283 2.96 -16.64 11.60
C TRP A 283 3.68 -17.03 12.90
N VAL A 284 2.97 -17.57 13.90
CA VAL A 284 3.59 -18.03 15.16
C VAL A 284 4.57 -19.18 14.92
N GLY A 285 4.24 -20.10 14.01
CA GLY A 285 5.14 -21.15 13.57
C GLY A 285 6.46 -20.57 13.06
N ALA A 286 6.39 -19.55 12.22
CA ALA A 286 7.54 -18.86 11.66
C ALA A 286 8.34 -18.07 12.71
N GLU A 287 7.66 -17.36 13.60
CA GLU A 287 8.28 -16.51 14.62
C GLU A 287 9.01 -17.33 15.69
N VAL A 288 8.44 -18.45 16.11
CA VAL A 288 8.99 -19.28 17.20
C VAL A 288 9.92 -20.37 16.68
N GLY A 289 9.54 -21.03 15.59
CA GLY A 289 10.28 -22.16 15.02
C GLY A 289 11.18 -21.81 13.84
N GLY A 290 11.16 -20.56 13.37
CA GLY A 290 11.89 -20.10 12.20
C GLY A 290 11.12 -20.22 10.89
N VAL A 291 11.59 -19.52 9.86
CA VAL A 291 11.00 -19.56 8.51
C VAL A 291 11.48 -20.82 7.78
N GLY A 292 10.54 -21.75 7.54
CA GLY A 292 10.78 -22.95 6.74
C GLY A 292 10.14 -22.88 5.35
N ALA A 293 10.46 -23.85 4.49
CA ALA A 293 9.98 -23.92 3.10
C ALA A 293 8.44 -23.86 2.96
N THR A 294 7.69 -24.44 3.91
CA THR A 294 6.22 -24.37 3.92
C THR A 294 5.73 -22.93 4.14
N THR A 295 6.33 -22.22 5.09
CA THR A 295 6.01 -20.81 5.35
C THR A 295 6.35 -19.93 4.15
N GLU A 296 7.52 -20.15 3.53
CA GLU A 296 7.92 -19.45 2.30
C GLU A 296 6.91 -19.66 1.18
N TRP A 297 6.46 -20.90 0.98
CA TRP A 297 5.46 -21.24 -0.03
C TRP A 297 4.11 -20.54 0.21
N TRP A 298 3.64 -20.52 1.46
CA TRP A 298 2.41 -19.81 1.83
C TRP A 298 2.52 -18.30 1.68
N PHE A 299 3.67 -17.73 2.03
CA PHE A 299 3.94 -16.31 1.79
C PHE A 299 4.01 -15.98 0.30
N HIS A 300 4.64 -16.86 -0.50
CA HIS A 300 4.63 -16.70 -1.95
C HIS A 300 3.20 -16.71 -2.50
N ARG A 301 2.33 -17.59 -1.99
CA ARG A 301 0.90 -17.63 -2.36
C ARG A 301 0.17 -16.34 -1.99
N TRP A 302 0.45 -15.76 -0.82
CA TRP A 302 -0.07 -14.44 -0.45
C TRP A 302 0.26 -13.39 -1.50
N ILE A 303 1.50 -13.38 -1.99
CA ILE A 303 1.96 -12.38 -2.95
C ILE A 303 1.35 -12.61 -4.33
N THR A 304 1.33 -13.87 -4.79
CA THR A 304 0.92 -14.22 -6.15
C THR A 304 -0.59 -14.39 -6.33
N SER A 305 -1.36 -14.33 -5.24
CA SER A 305 -2.83 -14.34 -5.26
C SER A 305 -3.42 -13.00 -4.82
N PRO A 306 -3.08 -11.87 -5.48
CA PRO A 306 -3.48 -10.55 -5.00
C PRO A 306 -5.01 -10.37 -5.04
N ALA A 307 -5.69 -10.94 -6.03
CA ALA A 307 -7.14 -10.81 -6.22
C ALA A 307 -7.96 -11.53 -5.14
N THR A 308 -7.36 -12.44 -4.39
CA THR A 308 -8.05 -13.18 -3.32
C THR A 308 -8.24 -12.29 -2.10
N SER A 309 -9.47 -12.24 -1.58
CA SER A 309 -9.76 -11.52 -0.33
C SER A 309 -9.01 -12.16 0.83
N LEU A 310 -8.39 -11.35 1.68
CA LEU A 310 -7.83 -11.79 2.97
C LEU A 310 -8.80 -12.70 3.73
N PHE A 311 -10.09 -12.36 3.71
CA PHE A 311 -11.12 -13.06 4.49
C PHE A 311 -11.39 -14.48 4.03
N THR A 312 -10.91 -14.82 2.84
CA THR A 312 -11.10 -16.13 2.21
C THR A 312 -9.80 -16.91 2.11
N LEU A 313 -8.70 -16.38 2.65
CA LEU A 313 -7.43 -17.10 2.75
C LEU A 313 -7.41 -18.06 3.94
N ASP A 314 -6.39 -18.89 3.97
CA ASP A 314 -6.02 -19.82 5.04
C ASP A 314 -4.59 -19.51 5.53
N TYR A 315 -3.66 -20.46 5.45
CA TYR A 315 -2.23 -20.32 5.75
C TYR A 315 -1.56 -19.16 5.02
N ALA A 316 -1.98 -18.89 3.77
CA ALA A 316 -1.46 -17.77 2.98
C ALA A 316 -1.71 -16.41 3.67
N ALA A 317 -2.63 -16.30 4.63
CA ALA A 317 -2.81 -15.07 5.39
C ALA A 317 -1.60 -14.70 6.26
N VAL A 318 -0.58 -15.56 6.40
CA VAL A 318 0.71 -15.23 7.05
C VAL A 318 1.30 -13.90 6.56
N GLY A 319 1.13 -13.58 5.27
CA GLY A 319 1.60 -12.31 4.71
C GLY A 319 0.92 -11.08 5.31
N PHE A 320 -0.35 -11.17 5.69
CA PHE A 320 -1.05 -10.08 6.39
C PHE A 320 -0.48 -9.85 7.79
N TYR A 321 -0.16 -10.92 8.52
CA TYR A 321 0.42 -10.79 9.86
C TYR A 321 1.80 -10.13 9.82
N TRP A 322 2.65 -10.45 8.85
CA TRP A 322 3.92 -9.72 8.69
C TRP A 322 3.76 -8.23 8.37
N VAL A 323 2.71 -7.86 7.62
CA VAL A 323 2.39 -6.44 7.40
C VAL A 323 2.05 -5.76 8.72
N LEU A 324 1.20 -6.38 9.55
CA LEU A 324 0.84 -5.85 10.86
C LEU A 324 2.07 -5.71 11.78
N GLU A 325 2.94 -6.73 11.82
CA GLU A 325 4.18 -6.69 12.60
C GLU A 325 5.08 -5.54 12.15
N THR A 326 5.24 -5.35 10.85
CA THR A 326 6.04 -4.27 10.27
C THR A 326 5.45 -2.90 10.58
N ALA A 327 4.13 -2.80 10.63
CA ALA A 327 3.44 -1.61 11.10
C ALA A 327 3.62 -1.36 12.62
N GLY A 328 4.37 -2.21 13.33
CA GLY A 328 4.66 -2.10 14.75
C GLY A 328 3.53 -2.59 15.65
N ILE A 329 2.61 -3.39 15.12
CA ILE A 329 1.51 -3.97 15.91
C ILE A 329 2.04 -5.15 16.72
N ASP A 330 1.79 -5.13 18.03
CA ASP A 330 2.05 -6.27 18.91
C ASP A 330 1.03 -7.39 18.63
N LEU A 331 1.44 -8.31 17.75
CA LEU A 331 0.61 -9.42 17.29
C LEU A 331 0.23 -10.37 18.42
N TRP A 332 1.11 -10.59 19.40
CA TRP A 332 0.81 -11.47 20.54
C TRP A 332 -0.37 -10.97 21.36
N GLN A 333 -0.57 -9.65 21.42
CA GLN A 333 -1.71 -9.02 22.08
C GLN A 333 -2.92 -8.80 21.16
N ALA A 334 -2.71 -8.69 19.85
CA ALA A 334 -3.78 -8.46 18.87
C ALA A 334 -4.50 -9.77 18.49
N MET A 335 -3.75 -10.82 18.13
CA MET A 335 -4.28 -12.07 17.59
C MET A 335 -5.37 -12.72 18.46
N PRO A 336 -5.23 -12.82 19.80
CA PRO A 336 -6.28 -13.40 20.64
C PRO A 336 -7.61 -12.66 20.59
N LYS A 337 -7.61 -11.36 20.30
CA LYS A 337 -8.82 -10.52 20.22
C LYS A 337 -9.58 -10.71 18.91
N MET A 338 -8.89 -11.19 17.87
CA MET A 338 -9.48 -11.50 16.56
C MET A 338 -10.32 -12.78 16.61
N ILE A 339 -10.04 -13.69 17.54
CA ILE A 339 -10.74 -14.97 17.63
C ILE A 339 -12.21 -14.74 17.99
N GLY A 340 -13.12 -15.34 17.21
CA GLY A 340 -14.56 -15.12 17.31
C GLY A 340 -15.07 -13.85 16.61
N GLN A 341 -14.17 -13.01 16.07
CA GLN A 341 -14.52 -11.93 15.16
C GLN A 341 -14.55 -12.43 13.70
N ARG A 342 -15.08 -11.60 12.80
CA ARG A 342 -15.12 -11.91 11.36
C ARG A 342 -14.76 -10.69 10.53
N ASN A 343 -14.20 -10.93 9.36
CA ASN A 343 -13.97 -9.94 8.32
C ASN A 343 -13.29 -8.68 8.88
N ARG A 344 -13.80 -7.51 8.49
CA ARG A 344 -13.28 -6.21 8.91
C ARG A 344 -13.23 -6.03 10.42
N ALA A 345 -14.21 -6.56 11.16
CA ALA A 345 -14.23 -6.44 12.62
C ALA A 345 -13.01 -7.12 13.27
N ALA A 346 -12.52 -8.22 12.69
CA ALA A 346 -11.30 -8.87 13.16
C ALA A 346 -10.06 -7.99 12.90
N VAL A 347 -9.94 -7.38 11.72
CA VAL A 347 -8.84 -6.45 11.40
C VAL A 347 -8.84 -5.25 12.35
N GLU A 348 -10.01 -4.66 12.61
CA GLU A 348 -10.15 -3.51 13.50
C GLU A 348 -9.69 -3.81 14.95
N THR A 349 -9.74 -5.08 15.40
CA THR A 349 -9.24 -5.44 16.74
C THR A 349 -7.73 -5.31 16.91
N THR A 350 -6.99 -5.26 15.80
CA THR A 350 -5.54 -5.03 15.82
C THR A 350 -5.20 -3.59 16.22
N GLY A 351 -6.16 -2.66 16.09
CA GLY A 351 -5.96 -1.22 16.26
C GLY A 351 -5.25 -0.56 15.08
N ALA A 352 -4.90 -1.31 14.03
CA ALA A 352 -4.35 -0.76 12.82
C ALA A 352 -5.44 -0.14 11.94
N ASP A 353 -5.09 0.94 11.24
CA ASP A 353 -5.92 1.47 10.17
C ASP A 353 -5.82 0.54 8.94
N PRO A 354 -6.94 0.00 8.41
CA PRO A 354 -6.91 -0.91 7.28
C PRO A 354 -6.23 -0.33 6.04
N GLU A 355 -6.35 0.98 5.79
CA GLU A 355 -5.77 1.65 4.63
C GLU A 355 -4.25 1.72 4.77
N ASP A 356 -3.76 2.11 5.95
CA ASP A 356 -2.31 2.16 6.25
C ASP A 356 -1.65 0.79 6.09
N ILE A 357 -2.33 -0.28 6.56
CA ILE A 357 -1.83 -1.66 6.42
C ILE A 357 -1.75 -2.07 4.96
N TRP A 358 -2.78 -1.81 4.16
CA TRP A 358 -2.72 -2.14 2.75
C TRP A 358 -1.73 -1.29 1.98
N GLN A 359 -1.61 -0.01 2.33
CA GLN A 359 -0.59 0.86 1.78
C GLN A 359 0.80 0.28 2.04
N LEU A 360 1.11 -0.14 3.27
CA LEU A 360 2.37 -0.80 3.60
C LEU A 360 2.57 -2.12 2.83
N ALA A 361 1.51 -2.93 2.71
CA ALA A 361 1.54 -4.18 1.94
C ALA A 361 1.94 -3.91 0.47
N LEU A 362 1.27 -2.95 -0.17
CA LEU A 362 1.46 -2.62 -1.58
C LEU A 362 2.81 -1.98 -1.86
N THR A 363 3.25 -1.05 -1.01
CA THR A 363 4.52 -0.36 -1.19
C THR A 363 5.70 -1.34 -1.13
N SER A 364 5.62 -2.33 -0.25
CA SER A 364 6.62 -3.40 -0.21
C SER A 364 6.60 -4.28 -1.46
N MET A 365 5.39 -4.64 -1.92
CA MET A 365 5.19 -5.40 -3.16
C MET A 365 5.74 -4.71 -4.39
N ILE A 366 5.72 -3.38 -4.43
CA ILE A 366 6.30 -2.58 -5.51
C ILE A 366 7.84 -2.62 -5.44
N ARG A 367 8.45 -2.38 -4.27
CA ARG A 367 9.90 -2.14 -4.13
C ARG A 367 10.79 -3.26 -4.66
N LYS A 368 10.79 -4.41 -3.98
CA LYS A 368 11.60 -5.58 -4.41
C LYS A 368 10.98 -6.25 -5.63
N GLY A 369 9.69 -6.00 -5.81
CA GLY A 369 8.91 -6.26 -6.99
C GLY A 369 9.63 -5.81 -8.23
N VAL A 370 10.01 -4.52 -8.39
CA VAL A 370 10.13 -3.75 -9.66
C VAL A 370 11.53 -3.63 -10.28
N SER A 371 12.61 -4.04 -9.63
CA SER A 371 13.89 -3.43 -10.02
C SER A 371 14.75 -3.21 -8.79
N PRO A 372 15.95 -3.79 -8.58
CA PRO A 372 16.90 -3.23 -7.61
C PRO A 372 17.16 -1.71 -7.79
N GLN A 373 16.69 -1.13 -8.90
CA GLN A 373 16.83 0.26 -9.32
C GLN A 373 15.82 1.24 -8.71
N LEU A 374 14.74 0.78 -8.04
CA LEU A 374 13.96 1.65 -7.17
C LEU A 374 14.76 1.88 -5.88
N ASP A 375 15.57 2.93 -5.83
CA ASP A 375 16.39 3.36 -4.70
C ASP A 375 15.54 3.85 -3.51
N LEU A 376 14.66 2.97 -3.00
CA LEU A 376 13.73 3.23 -1.91
C LEU A 376 14.31 2.78 -0.56
N PRO A 377 13.97 3.48 0.54
CA PRO A 377 14.43 3.16 1.90
C PRO A 377 14.19 1.70 2.34
N ALA A 378 15.12 1.16 3.14
CA ALA A 378 15.13 -0.23 3.61
C ALA A 378 13.87 -0.68 4.36
N ASP A 379 13.24 0.24 5.08
CA ASP A 379 12.03 0.07 5.89
C ASP A 379 10.74 -0.13 5.08
N TRP A 380 10.81 -0.01 3.75
CA TRP A 380 9.69 -0.32 2.85
C TRP A 380 9.60 -1.80 2.48
N ASP A 381 10.50 -2.63 3.01
CA ASP A 381 10.55 -4.06 2.72
C ASP A 381 10.29 -4.86 3.99
N PHE A 382 9.13 -5.51 4.05
CA PHE A 382 8.78 -6.40 5.16
C PHE A 382 8.93 -7.87 4.82
N THR A 383 9.59 -8.21 3.70
CA THR A 383 9.92 -9.63 3.52
C THR A 383 10.73 -10.10 4.73
N PRO A 384 10.31 -11.19 5.40
CA PRO A 384 11.13 -11.76 6.45
C PRO A 384 12.51 -12.01 5.88
N VAL A 385 13.55 -11.79 6.68
CA VAL A 385 14.96 -11.70 6.25
C VAL A 385 15.42 -12.91 5.41
N ASP A 386 14.69 -14.02 5.48
CA ASP A 386 15.03 -15.28 4.85
C ASP A 386 14.02 -15.78 3.79
N VAL A 387 12.94 -15.06 3.45
CA VAL A 387 12.01 -15.50 2.40
C VAL A 387 12.48 -14.97 1.03
N PRO A 388 12.97 -15.83 0.11
CA PRO A 388 13.32 -15.41 -1.24
C PRO A 388 12.07 -14.99 -2.03
N TRP A 389 12.12 -13.81 -2.64
CA TRP A 389 10.95 -13.25 -3.33
C TRP A 389 10.98 -13.51 -4.84
N ILE A 390 9.94 -14.16 -5.36
CA ILE A 390 9.53 -14.09 -6.77
C ILE A 390 8.44 -13.04 -6.90
N GLY A 391 8.79 -11.85 -7.40
CA GLY A 391 7.82 -10.80 -7.70
C GLY A 391 7.03 -11.16 -8.95
N MET A 392 5.70 -11.19 -8.86
CA MET A 392 4.83 -11.27 -10.03
C MET A 392 4.45 -9.85 -10.46
N ARG A 393 4.70 -9.53 -11.73
CA ARG A 393 4.32 -8.24 -12.33
C ARG A 393 3.58 -8.49 -13.62
N ALA A 394 2.43 -7.85 -13.77
CA ALA A 394 1.83 -7.67 -15.08
C ALA A 394 2.49 -6.44 -15.73
N ARG A 395 3.16 -6.65 -16.86
CA ARG A 395 3.75 -5.57 -17.66
C ARG A 395 2.77 -5.08 -18.70
N ILE A 396 2.66 -3.77 -18.85
CA ILE A 396 1.83 -3.11 -19.84
C ILE A 396 2.63 -1.99 -20.53
N ASP A 397 2.33 -1.74 -21.79
CA ASP A 397 2.85 -0.58 -22.53
C ASP A 397 1.71 0.42 -22.71
N VAL A 398 1.97 1.70 -22.39
CA VAL A 398 1.01 2.80 -22.48
C VAL A 398 1.58 3.89 -23.35
N SER A 399 0.84 4.26 -24.41
CA SER A 399 1.24 5.33 -25.33
C SER A 399 0.06 6.26 -25.62
N PRO A 400 0.28 7.42 -26.28
CA PRO A 400 -0.81 8.35 -26.58
C PRO A 400 -1.90 7.73 -27.47
N THR A 401 -1.55 6.70 -28.24
CA THR A 401 -2.47 5.96 -29.11
C THR A 401 -3.02 4.68 -28.49
N SER A 402 -2.48 4.27 -27.34
CA SER A 402 -2.84 3.03 -26.64
C SER A 402 -2.91 3.28 -25.13
N PRO A 403 -3.97 3.97 -24.64
CA PRO A 403 -4.17 4.15 -23.22
C PRO A 403 -4.50 2.82 -22.54
N PHE A 404 -4.18 2.71 -21.26
CA PHE A 404 -4.59 1.58 -20.42
C PHE A 404 -5.80 1.97 -19.58
N GLU A 405 -6.84 1.13 -19.59
CA GLU A 405 -8.00 1.28 -18.75
C GLU A 405 -8.46 -0.09 -18.25
N GLN A 406 -8.61 -0.21 -16.94
CA GLN A 406 -9.12 -1.39 -16.27
C GLN A 406 -10.18 -0.95 -15.27
N SER A 407 -11.36 -1.57 -15.32
CA SER A 407 -12.34 -1.44 -14.27
C SER A 407 -12.88 -2.82 -13.91
N ARG A 408 -12.80 -3.18 -12.64
CA ARG A 408 -13.19 -4.50 -12.15
C ARG A 408 -13.85 -4.40 -10.77
N PRO A 409 -14.87 -5.22 -10.49
CA PRO A 409 -15.37 -5.38 -9.13
C PRO A 409 -14.33 -6.16 -8.31
N HIS A 410 -14.14 -5.73 -7.06
CA HIS A 410 -13.26 -6.39 -6.10
C HIS A 410 -14.01 -6.68 -4.79
N THR A 411 -13.63 -7.77 -4.15
CA THR A 411 -14.08 -8.09 -2.80
C THR A 411 -13.32 -7.25 -1.77
N ALA A 412 -13.92 -7.08 -0.58
CA ALA A 412 -13.27 -6.43 0.54
C ALA A 412 -11.92 -7.08 0.85
N PHE A 413 -10.94 -6.28 1.27
CA PHE A 413 -9.61 -6.71 1.68
C PHE A 413 -8.90 -7.58 0.61
N SER A 414 -9.03 -7.19 -0.66
CA SER A 414 -8.31 -7.80 -1.80
C SER A 414 -7.33 -6.81 -2.44
N ARG A 415 -6.49 -7.27 -3.37
CA ARG A 415 -5.51 -6.48 -4.12
C ARG A 415 -5.64 -6.69 -5.62
N THR A 416 -5.17 -5.74 -6.43
CA THR A 416 -5.18 -5.87 -7.90
C THR A 416 -3.94 -6.58 -8.45
N GLY A 417 -2.92 -6.77 -7.61
CA GLY A 417 -1.58 -7.16 -8.02
C GLY A 417 -0.75 -5.94 -8.43
N THR A 418 0.56 -6.14 -8.57
CA THR A 418 1.48 -5.08 -9.01
C THR A 418 1.50 -5.01 -10.53
N LEU A 419 1.25 -3.82 -11.07
CA LEU A 419 1.35 -3.47 -12.47
C LEU A 419 2.66 -2.70 -12.69
N GLU A 420 3.33 -2.97 -13.80
CA GLU A 420 4.46 -2.21 -14.29
C GLU A 420 4.10 -1.68 -15.67
N ALA A 421 4.03 -0.35 -15.80
CA ALA A 421 3.70 0.31 -17.04
C ALA A 421 4.95 0.98 -17.62
N SER A 422 5.29 0.57 -18.85
CA SER A 422 6.20 1.31 -19.74
C SER A 422 5.40 2.41 -20.42
N LEU A 423 5.91 3.64 -20.39
CA LEU A 423 5.19 4.85 -20.75
C LEU A 423 5.88 5.55 -21.94
N GLU A 424 5.12 5.82 -22.99
CA GLU A 424 5.55 6.66 -24.12
C GLU A 424 4.82 8.01 -24.09
N GLY A 425 5.53 9.09 -24.40
CA GLY A 425 5.01 10.45 -24.49
C GLY A 425 5.71 11.41 -23.51
N ASP A 426 5.21 12.64 -23.42
CA ASP A 426 5.82 13.69 -22.60
C ASP A 426 5.12 13.83 -21.24
N VAL A 427 3.82 13.52 -21.17
CA VAL A 427 3.01 13.60 -19.95
C VAL A 427 2.25 12.30 -19.76
N VAL A 428 2.26 11.77 -18.53
CA VAL A 428 1.37 10.68 -18.10
C VAL A 428 0.34 11.21 -17.12
N ARG A 429 -0.91 10.79 -17.27
CA ARG A 429 -1.98 10.96 -16.29
C ARG A 429 -2.34 9.61 -15.70
N ILE A 430 -2.33 9.53 -14.37
CA ILE A 430 -2.73 8.36 -13.61
C ILE A 430 -4.02 8.70 -12.88
N GLN A 431 -5.07 7.93 -13.16
CA GLN A 431 -6.37 8.06 -12.51
C GLN A 431 -6.73 6.75 -11.82
N THR A 432 -7.12 6.82 -10.55
CA THR A 432 -7.69 5.69 -9.81
C THR A 432 -8.99 6.08 -9.15
N ASP A 433 -9.89 5.12 -8.96
CA ASP A 433 -11.09 5.28 -8.13
C ASP A 433 -11.34 4.00 -7.33
N GLY A 434 -11.92 4.14 -6.14
CA GLY A 434 -12.37 3.04 -5.29
C GLY A 434 -11.28 2.18 -4.66
N ALA A 435 -10.02 2.63 -4.62
CA ALA A 435 -8.89 1.85 -4.10
C ALA A 435 -7.97 2.66 -3.17
N VAL A 436 -7.27 1.95 -2.28
CA VAL A 436 -6.06 2.45 -1.64
C VAL A 436 -4.89 2.07 -2.53
N GLY A 437 -4.04 3.02 -2.87
CA GLY A 437 -3.02 2.84 -3.89
C GLY A 437 -1.64 3.33 -3.49
N ALA A 438 -0.65 2.73 -4.11
CA ALA A 438 0.73 3.18 -4.11
C ALA A 438 1.26 3.10 -5.54
N PHE A 439 1.97 4.12 -5.99
CA PHE A 439 2.73 4.03 -7.24
C PHE A 439 4.07 4.78 -7.17
N ALA A 440 5.05 4.27 -7.89
CA ALA A 440 6.41 4.78 -7.90
C ALA A 440 7.00 4.73 -9.31
N PHE A 441 7.68 5.80 -9.71
CA PHE A 441 8.44 5.87 -10.95
C PHE A 441 9.84 5.27 -10.77
N GLU A 442 10.37 4.59 -11.78
CA GLU A 442 11.73 4.05 -11.75
C GLU A 442 12.75 5.18 -11.54
N GLY A 443 13.66 5.02 -10.58
CA GLY A 443 14.65 6.06 -10.21
C GLY A 443 14.06 7.35 -9.60
N GLY A 444 12.74 7.41 -9.39
CA GLY A 444 12.02 8.56 -8.86
C GLY A 444 12.00 8.65 -7.32
N GLY A 445 11.65 9.84 -6.82
CA GLY A 445 11.35 10.12 -5.41
C GLY A 445 10.02 9.52 -4.93
N PRO A 446 9.58 9.81 -3.70
CA PRO A 446 8.73 8.93 -2.90
C PRO A 446 7.42 8.55 -3.58
N THR A 447 7.00 7.31 -3.29
CA THR A 447 5.73 6.73 -3.70
C THR A 447 4.57 7.64 -3.33
N THR A 448 3.74 7.97 -4.31
CA THR A 448 2.50 8.66 -4.02
C THR A 448 1.49 7.63 -3.55
N THR A 449 0.83 7.94 -2.45
CA THR A 449 -0.14 7.07 -1.80
C THR A 449 -1.49 7.75 -1.84
N THR A 450 -2.52 6.95 -2.05
CA THR A 450 -3.86 7.47 -2.34
C THR A 450 -4.86 6.68 -1.50
N ASN A 451 -5.86 7.39 -1.00
CA ASN A 451 -7.06 6.76 -0.44
C ASN A 451 -8.26 7.22 -1.26
N GLY A 452 -8.82 6.31 -2.06
CA GLY A 452 -9.97 6.55 -2.91
C GLY A 452 -9.59 7.10 -4.29
N ALA A 453 -10.26 8.18 -4.69
CA ALA A 453 -10.07 8.78 -6.01
C ALA A 453 -8.72 9.51 -6.10
N TYR A 454 -7.97 9.22 -7.16
CA TYR A 454 -6.71 9.87 -7.49
C TYR A 454 -6.72 10.31 -8.94
N ASP A 455 -6.18 11.49 -9.22
CA ASP A 455 -6.08 12.03 -10.57
C ASP A 455 -4.92 13.02 -10.65
N GLN A 456 -3.82 12.62 -11.26
CA GLN A 456 -2.61 13.44 -11.35
C GLN A 456 -1.89 13.24 -12.67
N GLU A 457 -1.36 14.34 -13.22
CA GLU A 457 -0.43 14.32 -14.34
C GLU A 457 1.03 14.42 -13.86
N PHE A 458 1.94 13.75 -14.56
CA PHE A 458 3.39 13.74 -14.32
C PHE A 458 4.12 14.03 -15.63
N CYS A 459 5.22 14.78 -15.55
CA CYS A 459 6.10 15.05 -16.68
C CYS A 459 7.11 13.92 -16.83
N LEU A 460 7.14 13.26 -17.98
CA LEU A 460 8.06 12.14 -18.26
C LEU A 460 9.44 12.59 -18.74
N ASN A 461 9.61 13.87 -19.08
CA ASN A 461 10.90 14.42 -19.49
C ASN A 461 11.92 14.37 -18.33
N GLU A 462 13.14 13.90 -18.62
CA GLU A 462 14.20 13.70 -17.62
C GLU A 462 14.53 14.97 -16.81
N ASP A 463 14.36 16.16 -17.40
CA ASP A 463 14.62 17.45 -16.76
C ASP A 463 13.36 18.09 -16.14
N GLY A 464 12.19 17.48 -16.32
CA GLY A 464 10.89 18.00 -15.90
C GLY A 464 10.46 19.28 -16.65
N THR A 465 11.16 19.66 -17.72
CA THR A 465 10.85 20.87 -18.49
C THR A 465 9.89 20.56 -19.65
N GLY A 466 9.05 21.53 -20.02
CA GLY A 466 8.16 21.44 -21.19
C GLY A 466 6.73 20.95 -20.94
N CYS A 467 6.39 20.36 -19.78
CA CYS A 467 5.07 19.76 -19.54
C CYS A 467 3.99 20.67 -18.91
N THR A 468 4.22 21.98 -18.78
CA THR A 468 3.68 22.76 -17.65
C THR A 468 2.66 23.86 -17.95
N CYS A 469 2.13 23.97 -19.16
CA CYS A 469 1.35 25.16 -19.51
C CYS A 469 -0.19 25.06 -19.28
N GLN A 470 -0.74 23.88 -18.94
CA GLN A 470 -2.17 23.72 -18.61
C GLN A 470 -2.48 23.37 -17.14
N ALA A 471 -1.49 22.92 -16.37
CA ALA A 471 -1.68 22.59 -14.96
C ALA A 471 -1.50 23.86 -14.10
N ALA A 472 -2.22 23.95 -12.99
CA ALA A 472 -2.13 25.07 -12.03
C ALA A 472 -0.75 25.20 -11.33
N GLY A 473 0.26 24.45 -11.78
CA GLY A 473 1.63 24.43 -11.26
C GLY A 473 2.51 23.48 -12.09
N PRO A 474 3.83 23.48 -11.87
CA PRO A 474 4.72 22.51 -12.52
C PRO A 474 4.29 21.08 -12.17
N LEU A 475 4.14 20.24 -13.19
CA LEU A 475 3.82 18.82 -12.98
C LEU A 475 4.95 18.13 -12.21
N PRO A 476 4.63 17.24 -11.26
CA PRO A 476 5.64 16.40 -10.63
C PRO A 476 6.40 15.59 -11.68
N LYS A 477 7.70 15.36 -11.44
CA LYS A 477 8.55 14.57 -12.32
C LYS A 477 8.19 13.08 -12.24
N GLY A 478 8.05 12.43 -13.39
CA GLY A 478 7.98 10.98 -13.57
C GLY A 478 9.16 10.46 -14.38
N THR A 479 9.10 9.18 -14.74
CA THR A 479 10.01 8.50 -15.67
C THR A 479 9.20 7.61 -16.61
N ASP A 480 9.84 7.06 -17.64
CA ASP A 480 9.22 6.18 -18.64
C ASP A 480 8.70 4.85 -18.06
N THR A 481 8.96 4.55 -16.79
CA THR A 481 8.46 3.34 -16.12
C THR A 481 7.80 3.68 -14.79
N VAL A 482 6.55 3.25 -14.62
CA VAL A 482 5.82 3.38 -13.34
C VAL A 482 5.33 2.02 -12.86
N ALA A 483 5.50 1.76 -11.56
CA ALA A 483 4.92 0.62 -10.89
C ALA A 483 3.74 1.05 -10.03
N ILE A 484 2.66 0.28 -10.07
CA ILE A 484 1.38 0.59 -9.43
C ILE A 484 0.91 -0.64 -8.66
N GLY A 485 0.53 -0.46 -7.40
CA GLY A 485 -0.16 -1.45 -6.59
C GLY A 485 -1.43 -0.84 -6.02
N LEU A 486 -2.55 -1.54 -6.15
CA LEU A 486 -3.84 -1.12 -5.59
C LEU A 486 -4.41 -2.21 -4.67
N ALA A 487 -5.09 -1.78 -3.62
CA ALA A 487 -5.80 -2.61 -2.65
C ALA A 487 -7.19 -2.04 -2.41
N ILE A 488 -8.08 -2.92 -1.96
CA ILE A 488 -9.49 -2.66 -1.81
C ILE A 488 -9.85 -2.97 -0.37
N VAL A 489 -10.16 -1.94 0.42
CA VAL A 489 -10.58 -2.11 1.82
C VAL A 489 -12.04 -2.55 1.86
N ASP A 490 -12.91 -1.81 1.17
CA ASP A 490 -14.34 -2.10 1.09
C ASP A 490 -14.73 -2.59 -0.31
N PRO A 491 -15.75 -3.47 -0.44
CA PRO A 491 -16.20 -3.94 -1.75
C PRO A 491 -16.52 -2.76 -2.66
N ALA A 492 -15.77 -2.65 -3.74
CA ALA A 492 -15.88 -1.55 -4.68
C ALA A 492 -15.56 -2.01 -6.09
N THR A 493 -16.08 -1.28 -7.08
CA THR A 493 -15.50 -1.31 -8.41
C THR A 493 -14.31 -0.38 -8.40
N THR A 494 -13.13 -0.92 -8.62
CA THR A 494 -11.94 -0.10 -8.83
C THR A 494 -11.84 0.24 -10.31
N SER A 495 -11.34 1.43 -10.60
CA SER A 495 -10.89 1.77 -11.94
C SER A 495 -9.46 2.28 -11.89
N LEU A 496 -8.62 1.80 -12.80
CA LEU A 496 -7.29 2.32 -13.07
C LEU A 496 -7.25 2.75 -14.52
N ARG A 497 -6.91 4.01 -14.76
CA ARG A 497 -6.70 4.55 -16.09
C ARG A 497 -5.35 5.24 -16.16
N ILE A 498 -4.55 4.85 -17.15
CA ILE A 498 -3.26 5.44 -17.44
C ILE A 498 -3.33 5.93 -18.88
N THR A 499 -3.19 7.23 -19.07
CA THR A 499 -3.14 7.85 -20.39
C THR A 499 -1.87 8.65 -20.50
N THR A 500 -1.21 8.58 -21.65
CA THR A 500 -0.10 9.49 -21.95
C THR A 500 -0.50 10.43 -23.07
N ARG A 501 0.23 11.54 -23.21
CA ARG A 501 0.11 12.47 -24.33
C ARG A 501 1.47 13.07 -24.66
N ASP A 502 1.68 13.35 -25.93
CA ASP A 502 2.78 14.21 -26.38
C ASP A 502 2.40 15.67 -26.10
N VAL A 503 3.36 16.47 -25.66
CA VAL A 503 3.23 17.92 -25.61
C VAL A 503 3.39 18.42 -27.04
N THR A 504 2.28 18.81 -27.65
CA THR A 504 2.33 19.47 -28.95
C THR A 504 2.80 20.91 -28.78
N PRO A 505 3.30 21.57 -29.85
CA PRO A 505 3.58 23.00 -29.83
C PRO A 505 2.37 23.86 -29.39
N ASP A 506 1.15 23.35 -29.61
CA ASP A 506 -0.09 24.00 -29.19
C ASP A 506 -0.38 23.80 -27.68
N ASP A 507 0.23 22.79 -27.04
CA ASP A 507 0.16 22.53 -25.59
C ASP A 507 1.17 23.38 -24.78
N GLN A 508 2.09 24.06 -25.45
CA GLN A 508 2.93 25.11 -24.87
C GLN A 508 2.13 26.41 -24.70
N LEU A 509 1.04 26.34 -23.94
CA LEU A 509 0.21 27.50 -23.60
C LEU A 509 0.95 28.46 -22.64
N GLY A 510 1.93 29.19 -23.15
CA GLY A 510 2.73 30.16 -22.41
C GLY A 510 3.45 31.11 -23.35
N PHE A 511 4.32 31.94 -22.79
CA PHE A 511 5.12 32.86 -23.59
C PHE A 511 6.20 32.09 -24.37
N SER A 512 6.11 32.01 -25.70
CA SER A 512 7.22 31.46 -26.49
C SER A 512 8.45 32.37 -26.44
N ASP A 513 9.64 31.83 -26.77
CA ASP A 513 10.87 32.63 -26.86
C ASP A 513 10.66 33.90 -27.67
N GLY A 514 11.19 35.04 -27.23
CA GLY A 514 11.01 36.34 -27.88
C GLY A 514 10.67 37.45 -26.89
N GLU A 515 10.41 38.64 -27.43
CA GLU A 515 10.01 39.81 -26.66
C GLU A 515 8.50 39.99 -26.75
N TRP A 516 7.86 40.28 -25.62
CA TRP A 516 6.43 40.40 -25.46
C TRP A 516 6.09 41.70 -24.75
N GLU A 517 4.99 42.33 -25.16
CA GLU A 517 4.38 43.46 -24.45
C GLU A 517 2.93 43.12 -24.16
N GLY A 518 2.50 43.41 -22.94
CA GLY A 518 1.14 43.15 -22.52
C GLY A 518 0.60 44.19 -21.57
N THR A 519 -0.66 44.01 -21.19
CA THR A 519 -1.38 44.85 -20.26
C THR A 519 -2.09 43.95 -19.25
N PHE A 520 -1.84 44.19 -17.97
CA PHE A 520 -2.65 43.69 -16.87
C PHE A 520 -3.90 44.56 -16.75
N PHE A 521 -5.04 43.94 -16.48
CA PHE A 521 -6.28 44.60 -16.17
C PHE A 521 -6.86 44.02 -14.88
N SER A 522 -7.11 44.91 -13.90
CA SER A 522 -7.77 44.54 -12.65
C SER A 522 -9.27 44.86 -12.77
N PRO A 523 -10.18 43.90 -12.51
CA PRO A 523 -11.63 44.16 -12.52
C PRO A 523 -12.11 45.01 -11.33
N GLY A 524 -11.22 45.39 -10.41
CA GLY A 524 -11.50 46.26 -9.27
C GLY A 524 -11.14 45.60 -7.95
N ILE A 525 -10.15 46.17 -7.25
CA ILE A 525 -9.73 45.73 -5.92
C ILE A 525 -10.38 46.64 -4.87
N GLY A 526 -11.02 46.04 -3.88
CA GLY A 526 -11.45 46.73 -2.66
C GLY A 526 -10.34 46.66 -1.61
N ILE A 527 -9.87 47.82 -1.15
CA ILE A 527 -8.81 47.92 -0.14
C ILE A 527 -9.40 48.63 1.09
N THR A 528 -9.24 48.03 2.28
CA THR A 528 -9.58 48.71 3.54
C THR A 528 -8.33 49.01 4.35
N ILE A 529 -8.12 50.27 4.69
CA ILE A 529 -7.01 50.74 5.55
C ILE A 529 -7.62 51.46 6.75
N GLU A 530 -7.49 50.93 7.96
CA GLU A 530 -7.89 51.62 9.20
C GLU A 530 -9.26 52.34 9.11
N SER A 531 -10.30 51.67 8.60
CA SER A 531 -11.68 52.18 8.37
C SER A 531 -11.94 52.99 7.08
N VAL A 532 -10.96 53.12 6.19
CA VAL A 532 -11.12 53.73 4.86
C VAL A 532 -11.28 52.63 3.82
N THR A 533 -12.43 52.57 3.15
CA THR A 533 -12.71 51.60 2.07
C THR A 533 -12.53 52.28 0.72
N ALA A 534 -11.47 51.97 -0.01
CA ALA A 534 -11.34 52.34 -1.42
C ALA A 534 -12.19 51.39 -2.28
N LEU A 535 -13.10 51.93 -3.09
CA LEU A 535 -14.16 51.14 -3.75
C LEU A 535 -13.99 50.91 -5.25
N LYS A 536 -12.93 51.42 -5.90
CA LYS A 536 -12.68 51.06 -7.30
C LYS A 536 -11.27 51.38 -7.77
N GLU A 537 -10.52 50.35 -8.10
CA GLU A 537 -9.30 50.46 -8.89
C GLU A 537 -9.63 50.05 -10.33
N GLN A 538 -9.38 50.93 -11.29
CA GLN A 538 -9.50 50.60 -12.71
C GLN A 538 -8.25 51.13 -13.40
N GLY A 539 -7.29 50.23 -13.61
CA GLY A 539 -5.99 50.53 -14.19
C GLY A 539 -5.59 49.51 -15.23
N ASP A 540 -5.01 50.01 -16.31
CA ASP A 540 -4.36 49.23 -17.36
C ASP A 540 -2.85 49.35 -17.12
N SER A 541 -2.21 48.24 -16.76
CA SER A 541 -0.82 48.23 -16.31
C SER A 541 0.05 47.52 -17.34
N ARG A 542 0.93 48.27 -18.02
CA ARG A 542 1.75 47.70 -19.09
C ARG A 542 2.91 46.90 -18.53
N PHE A 543 3.23 45.80 -19.20
CA PHE A 543 4.42 45.02 -18.93
C PHE A 543 5.15 44.64 -20.21
N THR A 544 6.43 44.40 -20.07
CA THR A 544 7.28 43.81 -21.10
C THR A 544 8.00 42.60 -20.52
N LEU A 545 8.06 41.52 -21.27
CA LEU A 545 8.82 40.33 -20.89
C LEU A 545 9.60 39.79 -22.08
N SER A 546 10.77 39.24 -21.77
CA SER A 546 11.67 38.54 -22.68
C SER A 546 11.71 37.09 -22.23
N VAL A 547 11.43 36.17 -23.15
CA VAL A 547 11.61 34.74 -22.93
C VAL A 547 12.78 34.27 -23.76
N ARG A 548 13.78 33.67 -23.12
CA ARG A 548 14.95 33.12 -23.81
C ARG A 548 15.36 31.83 -23.16
N ASP A 549 15.51 30.77 -23.95
CA ASP A 549 15.94 29.46 -23.47
C ASP A 549 15.07 28.97 -22.30
N GLY A 550 13.75 29.24 -22.37
CA GLY A 550 12.80 28.86 -21.33
C GLY A 550 12.85 29.70 -20.03
N VAL A 551 13.56 30.83 -20.04
CA VAL A 551 13.62 31.77 -18.90
C VAL A 551 12.88 33.06 -19.23
N VAL A 552 11.90 33.41 -18.41
CA VAL A 552 11.22 34.71 -18.46
C VAL A 552 12.01 35.72 -17.65
N THR A 553 12.27 36.87 -18.25
CA THR A 553 12.73 38.08 -17.55
C THR A 553 11.92 39.26 -18.03
N GLY A 554 11.44 40.12 -17.13
CA GLY A 554 10.60 41.22 -17.53
C GLY A 554 10.49 42.30 -16.48
N THR A 555 9.85 43.38 -16.88
CA THR A 555 9.46 44.47 -15.98
C THR A 555 8.04 44.87 -16.26
N PHE A 556 7.35 45.37 -15.24
CA PHE A 556 6.06 46.00 -15.43
C PHE A 556 6.05 47.34 -14.73
N THR A 557 5.24 48.24 -15.26
CA THR A 557 4.92 49.51 -14.63
C THR A 557 3.41 49.63 -14.61
N ALA A 558 2.85 49.44 -13.42
CA ALA A 558 1.46 49.67 -13.18
C ALA A 558 1.24 51.14 -12.82
N VAL A 559 0.24 51.78 -13.43
CA VAL A 559 -0.15 53.15 -13.10
C VAL A 559 -1.64 53.15 -12.84
N ASP A 560 -2.00 53.16 -11.57
CA ASP A 560 -3.37 53.05 -11.12
C ASP A 560 -3.87 54.40 -10.62
N ASN A 561 -5.08 54.77 -11.02
CA ASN A 561 -5.79 55.90 -10.42
C ASN A 561 -6.85 55.33 -9.49
N ILE A 562 -6.63 55.47 -8.19
CA ILE A 562 -7.51 54.96 -7.14
C ILE A 562 -8.42 56.09 -6.69
N GLU A 563 -9.73 55.89 -6.80
CA GLU A 563 -10.71 56.73 -6.14
C GLU A 563 -10.87 56.25 -4.69
N ALA A 564 -10.38 57.07 -3.76
CA ALA A 564 -10.50 56.79 -2.33
C ALA A 564 -11.79 57.43 -1.80
N GLU A 565 -12.68 56.63 -1.21
CA GLU A 565 -13.80 57.12 -0.41
C GLU A 565 -13.50 56.87 1.07
N VAL A 566 -13.62 57.91 1.89
CA VAL A 566 -13.55 57.79 3.34
C VAL A 566 -14.98 57.75 3.85
N PRO A 567 -15.50 56.58 4.26
CA PRO A 567 -16.85 56.51 4.81
C PRO A 567 -16.94 57.32 6.11
N PRO A 568 -18.12 57.84 6.47
CA PRO A 568 -18.31 58.50 7.76
C PRO A 568 -18.02 57.51 8.90
N ASP A 569 -17.10 57.86 9.79
CA ASP A 569 -16.61 57.01 10.89
C ASP A 569 -17.61 56.80 12.05
N GLY A 570 -18.87 57.20 11.88
CA GLY A 570 -19.89 57.17 12.93
C GLY A 570 -19.69 58.21 14.05
N THR A 571 -18.62 59.02 14.03
CA THR A 571 -18.37 60.08 15.02
C THR A 571 -18.93 61.45 14.62
N GLY A 572 -19.54 61.53 13.42
CA GLY A 572 -20.14 62.75 12.88
C GLY A 572 -19.21 63.54 11.94
N MET A 573 -18.04 63.02 11.59
CA MET A 573 -17.23 63.60 10.52
C MET A 573 -17.83 63.27 9.14
N PRO A 574 -18.01 64.26 8.24
CA PRO A 574 -18.47 64.01 6.88
C PRO A 574 -17.43 63.18 6.11
N GLY A 575 -17.92 62.20 5.35
CA GLY A 575 -17.08 61.36 4.49
C GLY A 575 -16.23 62.19 3.52
N GLY A 576 -15.12 61.60 3.09
CA GLY A 576 -14.16 62.23 2.19
C GLY A 576 -14.07 61.53 0.85
N SER A 577 -13.57 62.22 -0.17
CA SER A 577 -13.20 61.61 -1.45
C SER A 577 -11.88 62.17 -1.97
N GLY A 578 -11.13 61.35 -2.70
CA GLY A 578 -9.85 61.73 -3.26
C GLY A 578 -9.44 60.87 -4.45
N GLN A 579 -8.45 61.37 -5.18
CA GLN A 579 -7.76 60.61 -6.21
C GLN A 579 -6.32 60.39 -5.79
N LEU A 580 -5.89 59.13 -5.83
CA LEU A 580 -4.52 58.70 -5.64
C LEU A 580 -4.01 58.17 -6.96
N ARG A 581 -2.85 58.65 -7.41
CA ARG A 581 -2.13 58.05 -8.52
C ARG A 581 -1.03 57.18 -7.95
N THR A 582 -1.17 55.87 -8.09
CA THR A 582 -0.17 54.89 -7.67
C THR A 582 0.64 54.43 -8.88
N VAL A 583 1.95 54.33 -8.71
CA VAL A 583 2.88 53.76 -9.68
C VAL A 583 3.60 52.61 -9.00
N THR A 584 3.39 51.40 -9.49
CA THR A 584 4.09 50.20 -9.03
C THR A 584 5.05 49.75 -10.11
N GLU A 585 6.34 49.65 -9.78
CA GLU A 585 7.33 49.03 -10.64
C GLU A 585 7.69 47.66 -10.06
N GLY A 586 7.88 46.68 -10.92
CA GLY A 586 8.42 45.40 -10.49
C GLY A 586 9.03 44.58 -11.61
N ILE A 587 9.43 43.37 -11.24
CA ILE A 587 10.10 42.41 -12.10
C ILE A 587 9.24 41.17 -12.29
N LEU A 588 9.34 40.62 -13.49
CA LEU A 588 8.86 39.29 -13.84
C LEU A 588 10.09 38.39 -14.01
N ALA A 589 10.08 37.23 -13.38
CA ALA A 589 11.16 36.25 -13.51
C ALA A 589 10.58 34.85 -13.38
N GLY A 590 11.12 33.83 -14.06
CA GLY A 590 10.63 32.46 -13.89
C GLY A 590 10.57 31.70 -15.19
N SER A 591 9.58 30.83 -15.35
CA SER A 591 9.38 30.06 -16.58
C SER A 591 8.25 30.65 -17.43
N PRO A 592 8.21 30.39 -18.75
CA PRO A 592 7.18 30.92 -19.64
C PRO A 592 5.75 30.48 -19.33
N CYS A 593 5.57 29.39 -18.57
CA CYS A 593 4.28 28.93 -18.07
C CYS A 593 3.99 29.41 -16.62
N ASN A 594 4.98 29.94 -15.88
CA ASN A 594 4.75 30.49 -14.54
C ASN A 594 5.75 31.64 -14.23
N PRO A 595 5.49 32.84 -14.77
CA PRO A 595 6.27 34.02 -14.40
C PRO A 595 6.02 34.37 -12.93
N SER A 596 7.05 34.33 -12.09
CA SER A 596 6.98 34.90 -10.73
C SER A 596 7.02 36.43 -10.77
N PHE A 597 6.34 37.05 -9.81
CA PHE A 597 6.24 38.50 -9.67
C PHE A 597 6.99 38.99 -8.43
N ALA A 598 7.70 40.11 -8.56
CA ALA A 598 8.15 40.88 -7.41
C ALA A 598 7.98 42.38 -7.66
N ALA A 599 7.21 43.06 -6.81
CA ALA A 599 7.20 44.51 -6.75
C ALA A 599 8.57 45.00 -6.27
N ARG A 600 9.16 45.95 -6.99
CA ARG A 600 10.40 46.64 -6.60
C ARG A 600 10.10 47.95 -5.89
N SER A 601 9.12 48.70 -6.36
CA SER A 601 8.73 49.97 -5.77
C SER A 601 7.22 50.21 -5.92
N ILE A 602 6.64 50.87 -4.93
CA ILE A 602 5.27 51.39 -4.98
C ILE A 602 5.35 52.85 -4.53
N SER A 603 4.93 53.76 -5.41
CA SER A 603 4.83 55.19 -5.10
C SER A 603 3.42 55.68 -5.37
N SER A 604 2.79 56.32 -4.39
CA SER A 604 1.45 56.91 -4.53
C SER A 604 1.50 58.40 -4.25
N VAL A 605 0.91 59.19 -5.14
CA VAL A 605 0.77 60.64 -4.96
C VAL A 605 -0.66 61.03 -5.26
N GLY A 606 -1.29 61.73 -4.33
CA GLY A 606 -2.63 62.27 -4.54
C GLY A 606 -3.10 63.19 -3.44
N THR A 607 -4.40 63.51 -3.48
CA THR A 607 -5.04 64.35 -2.48
C THR A 607 -6.38 63.74 -2.09
N VAL A 608 -6.60 63.60 -0.80
CA VAL A 608 -7.91 63.20 -0.25
C VAL A 608 -8.54 64.39 0.44
N THR A 609 -9.80 64.65 0.16
CA THR A 609 -10.55 65.72 0.81
C THR A 609 -11.32 65.12 1.98
N VAL A 610 -10.97 65.48 3.22
CA VAL A 610 -11.69 65.06 4.44
C VAL A 610 -12.27 66.30 5.10
N ALA A 611 -13.59 66.32 5.33
CA ALA A 611 -14.29 67.48 5.88
C ALA A 611 -14.00 68.81 5.17
N GLY A 612 -13.83 68.77 3.85
CA GLY A 612 -13.55 69.95 3.01
C GLY A 612 -12.08 70.40 3.02
N MET A 613 -11.18 69.69 3.71
CA MET A 613 -9.74 69.95 3.69
C MET A 613 -9.03 68.97 2.76
N ALA A 614 -8.29 69.48 1.77
CA ALA A 614 -7.44 68.66 0.92
C ALA A 614 -6.15 68.29 1.65
N VAL A 615 -5.95 67.00 1.88
CA VAL A 615 -4.76 66.43 2.51
C VAL A 615 -3.93 65.77 1.41
N PRO A 616 -2.70 66.23 1.14
CA PRO A 616 -1.81 65.53 0.22
C PRO A 616 -1.36 64.21 0.85
N LEU A 617 -1.47 63.14 0.09
CA LEU A 617 -0.96 61.82 0.43
C LEU A 617 0.20 61.53 -0.52
N VAL A 618 1.38 61.31 0.07
CA VAL A 618 2.57 60.88 -0.64
C VAL A 618 3.11 59.65 0.09
N PHE A 619 3.24 58.56 -0.65
CA PHE A 619 3.78 57.29 -0.20
C PHE A 619 4.85 56.86 -1.21
N ASP A 620 5.99 56.39 -0.72
CA ASP A 620 7.05 55.86 -1.56
C ASP A 620 7.75 54.76 -0.78
N ASN A 621 7.70 53.53 -1.30
CA ASN A 621 8.31 52.36 -0.68
C ASN A 621 9.07 51.53 -1.73
N THR A 622 10.25 51.07 -1.33
CA THR A 622 11.08 50.15 -2.12
C THR A 622 11.15 48.80 -1.40
N TYR A 623 11.00 47.71 -2.15
CA TYR A 623 11.08 46.35 -1.63
C TYR A 623 12.32 45.65 -2.18
N THR A 624 12.89 44.75 -1.38
CA THR A 624 14.02 43.90 -1.77
C THR A 624 13.61 42.42 -1.81
N ASN A 625 12.33 42.14 -2.03
CA ASN A 625 11.81 40.79 -1.93
C ASN A 625 12.20 39.97 -3.17
N ASP A 626 12.53 38.70 -2.94
CA ASP A 626 12.66 37.72 -4.03
C ASP A 626 11.30 37.53 -4.73
N PRO A 627 11.28 37.21 -6.04
CA PRO A 627 10.05 36.90 -6.76
C PRO A 627 9.26 35.79 -6.05
N VAL A 628 7.97 36.03 -5.81
CA VAL A 628 7.07 35.03 -5.25
C VAL A 628 6.41 34.29 -6.41
N PRO A 629 6.38 32.95 -6.42
CA PRO A 629 5.61 32.19 -7.42
C PRO A 629 4.16 32.66 -7.42
N SER A 630 3.55 32.74 -8.59
CA SER A 630 2.15 33.14 -8.73
C SER A 630 1.38 32.17 -9.59
N ASP A 631 0.09 31.97 -9.33
CA ASP A 631 -0.70 31.00 -10.09
C ASP A 631 -1.24 31.65 -11.35
N TRP A 632 -0.53 31.48 -12.47
CA TRP A 632 -0.98 31.92 -13.79
C TRP A 632 -1.94 30.91 -14.39
N VAL A 633 -3.07 31.41 -14.89
CA VAL A 633 -4.06 30.65 -15.64
C VAL A 633 -4.19 31.26 -17.03
N PHE A 634 -3.68 30.57 -18.04
CA PHE A 634 -3.78 31.01 -19.43
C PHE A 634 -5.15 30.64 -20.01
N ASN A 635 -5.87 31.64 -20.50
CA ASN A 635 -7.14 31.48 -21.21
C ASN A 635 -6.90 31.22 -22.72
N GLU A 636 -5.85 31.83 -23.27
CA GLU A 636 -5.40 31.68 -24.64
C GLU A 636 -3.87 31.83 -24.67
N ALA A 637 -3.16 31.00 -25.43
CA ALA A 637 -1.74 31.19 -25.67
C ALA A 637 -1.39 30.64 -27.05
N GLY A 638 -0.73 31.47 -27.83
CA GLY A 638 -0.28 31.17 -29.18
C GLY A 638 1.02 31.91 -29.47
N PRO A 639 1.60 31.70 -30.66
CA PRO A 639 2.94 32.22 -30.98
C PRO A 639 3.06 33.75 -30.92
N ASP A 640 1.94 34.47 -31.09
CA ASP A 640 1.89 35.93 -31.18
C ASP A 640 1.02 36.58 -30.10
N LYS A 641 0.24 35.81 -29.34
CA LYS A 641 -0.72 36.32 -28.34
C LYS A 641 -0.84 35.38 -27.15
N VAL A 642 -0.84 35.93 -25.95
CA VAL A 642 -1.15 35.21 -24.71
C VAL A 642 -2.17 36.02 -23.90
N GLU A 643 -3.19 35.37 -23.35
CA GLU A 643 -4.23 35.95 -22.52
C GLU A 643 -4.50 35.04 -21.32
N GLY A 644 -4.76 35.62 -20.15
CA GLY A 644 -4.98 34.82 -18.95
C GLY A 644 -5.35 35.65 -17.73
N ARG A 645 -5.19 35.04 -16.55
CA ARG A 645 -5.32 35.67 -15.25
C ARG A 645 -4.26 35.18 -14.28
N ILE A 646 -3.97 35.96 -13.25
CA ILE A 646 -3.10 35.61 -12.14
C ILE A 646 -3.95 35.53 -10.87
N ILE A 647 -3.86 34.41 -10.16
CA ILE A 647 -4.64 34.14 -8.95
C ILE A 647 -3.75 34.30 -7.71
N ASN A 648 -4.17 35.20 -6.82
CA ASN A 648 -3.99 35.15 -5.37
C ASN A 648 -2.59 34.80 -4.80
N THR A 649 -1.55 35.60 -5.06
CA THR A 649 -0.21 35.33 -4.48
C THR A 649 0.67 36.55 -4.21
N VAL A 650 0.38 37.70 -4.81
CA VAL A 650 1.22 38.91 -4.66
C VAL A 650 0.91 39.70 -3.38
N PHE A 651 -0.32 39.61 -2.87
CA PHE A 651 -0.82 40.49 -1.82
C PHE A 651 -0.56 40.08 -0.36
N PRO A 652 -0.36 38.80 0.00
CA PRO A 652 -0.01 38.43 1.38
C PRO A 652 1.29 39.08 1.88
N THR A 653 2.23 39.36 0.96
CA THR A 653 3.50 40.05 1.30
C THR A 653 3.28 41.55 1.58
N LEU A 654 2.26 42.15 0.97
CA LEU A 654 1.83 43.52 1.26
C LEU A 654 1.05 43.60 2.58
N GLU A 655 0.15 42.65 2.86
CA GLU A 655 -0.56 42.55 4.15
C GLU A 655 0.41 42.39 5.33
N ALA A 656 1.50 41.63 5.19
CA ALA A 656 2.51 41.50 6.24
C ALA A 656 3.27 42.80 6.53
N SER A 657 3.25 43.77 5.60
CA SER A 657 4.01 45.01 5.66
C SER A 657 3.16 46.24 6.03
N PHE A 658 1.82 46.14 5.96
CA PHE A 658 0.90 47.25 6.22
C PHE A 658 -0.37 46.80 6.96
N PRO A 659 -1.04 47.67 7.75
CA PRO A 659 -2.35 47.38 8.35
C PRO A 659 -3.48 47.51 7.30
N VAL A 660 -3.40 46.72 6.24
CA VAL A 660 -4.35 46.71 5.13
C VAL A 660 -4.98 45.33 5.07
N GLU A 661 -6.31 45.27 5.06
CA GLU A 661 -7.06 44.04 4.81
C GLU A 661 -7.69 44.13 3.41
N PHE A 662 -7.42 43.14 2.56
CA PHE A 662 -8.10 42.99 1.28
C PHE A 662 -9.46 42.33 1.48
N THR A 663 -10.50 42.87 0.86
CA THR A 663 -11.88 42.39 1.07
C THR A 663 -12.30 41.26 0.12
N SER A 664 -11.44 40.89 -0.83
CA SER A 664 -11.70 39.84 -1.84
C SER A 664 -10.40 39.30 -2.43
N ASP A 665 -10.43 38.07 -2.95
CA ASP A 665 -9.37 37.54 -3.79
C ASP A 665 -9.13 38.48 -4.98
N VAL A 666 -7.86 38.74 -5.29
CA VAL A 666 -7.47 39.60 -6.42
C VAL A 666 -7.15 38.72 -7.63
N ASP A 667 -8.03 38.77 -8.64
CA ASP A 667 -7.79 38.20 -9.96
C ASP A 667 -7.28 39.31 -10.90
N LEU A 668 -6.02 39.23 -11.31
CA LEU A 668 -5.46 40.13 -12.34
C LEU A 668 -5.57 39.46 -13.71
N GLY A 669 -6.42 39.97 -14.59
CA GLY A 669 -6.43 39.54 -15.99
C GLY A 669 -5.23 40.12 -16.75
N PHE A 670 -4.79 39.46 -17.82
CA PHE A 670 -3.76 40.00 -18.70
C PHE A 670 -3.96 39.60 -20.16
N ILE A 671 -3.42 40.43 -21.05
CA ILE A 671 -3.29 40.16 -22.48
C ILE A 671 -1.92 40.64 -22.94
N ALA A 672 -1.22 39.84 -23.75
CA ALA A 672 0.12 40.11 -24.23
C ALA A 672 0.28 39.69 -25.69
N PHE A 673 1.16 40.40 -26.39
CA PHE A 673 1.47 40.21 -27.79
C PHE A 673 2.99 40.14 -27.99
N ARG A 674 3.44 39.25 -28.87
CA ARG A 674 4.86 39.13 -29.22
C ARG A 674 5.25 40.27 -30.16
N ILE A 675 6.35 40.95 -29.84
CA ILE A 675 6.84 42.12 -30.58
C ILE A 675 8.02 41.74 -31.48
N SER A 676 8.80 40.73 -31.09
CA SER A 676 9.86 40.17 -31.93
C SER A 676 10.01 38.66 -31.72
N PRO A 677 10.24 37.90 -32.81
CA PRO A 677 10.52 36.49 -32.74
C PRO A 677 11.83 36.18 -32.00
#